data_AF-A0A7K2CVR1-F1
#
_entry.id   AF-A0A7K2CVR1-F1
#
_cell.length_a   1.000
_cell.length_b   1.000
_cell.length_c   1.000
_cell.angle_alpha   90.00
_cell.angle_beta   90.00
_cell.angle_gamma   90.00
#
_symmetry.space_group_name_H-M   'P 1'
#
loop_
_entity.id
_entity.type
_entity.pdbx_description
1 polymer ?
#
loop_
_entity_poly.entity_id
_entity_poly.type
_entity_poly.pdbx_seq_one_letter_code
_entity_poly.pdbx_strand_id
1 'polypeptide(L)'
;MKLWVALLLADCVFVGIGLTYLTRLKLRIEERVAYGAVVGFMVVTLVGYAAGWAVGSLSGQVVVASALVAAAISAAGWWTGVRQIGSECRDFRRRLMRPISRPENPAPLLILTAPAWAITTWILNQAYLPDGSGGVRAGHLSSWTDWQAHLTYASSFAHGENFPPELPTAFGVDRLPYHFGIDYFAAMLDRAGLSAFGGLEVSSGYLAFAFVPVLYLAGVRLFSSRAVGVTAVLVFTLFGGLGWLRFFGDVADGGWSVIWDLPTDYTRHHAGNVLMENAVTGNLFPQRPTLAGFSLLLIVVVLMREAHKSGSRRLFAAAGVIAGLMPIFHVYSFGVALGLGLIWAVLDRRWQWMLFAIPALAFSLPAALWIEPLNTELVWEKWVDGPWMQPPGYSPEQDSQLTFWWRNAGVFLALMLAAQLWKGTLPKVLLLGSIPVWLWLIVPNYVRVAPSHPWNNTHWFVPVILLGSLLVAAVLVRLAFIGWPGVAAAVLLFLALTFAGALDVWKAVDPEVNVWPHPIASGDGVAAGEWARDETPPDSVFLIGFEHTHPVPALSGRQTVVGFAGWINDLGVTDWPVRHQQARTMLGGFEGTEDLLNAYGVDYVVVGPIERRAGVSEEFWASRGALAFAQGQYAIYEVR
;
A
#
# COMPACT_ATOMS: atom_id res chain seq x y z
N MET A 1 -19.15 -11.84 8.06
CA MET A 1 -19.17 -10.60 7.26
C MET A 1 -20.61 -10.12 7.13
N LYS A 2 -20.90 -8.84 7.41
CA LYS A 2 -22.26 -8.28 7.24
C LYS A 2 -22.66 -8.28 5.75
N LEU A 3 -23.97 -8.42 5.45
CA LEU A 3 -24.48 -8.56 4.08
C LEU A 3 -24.06 -7.41 3.16
N TRP A 4 -24.18 -6.16 3.62
CA TRP A 4 -23.83 -4.97 2.82
C TRP A 4 -22.36 -4.89 2.45
N VAL A 5 -21.48 -5.32 3.36
CA VAL A 5 -20.03 -5.43 3.10
C VAL A 5 -19.78 -6.45 1.98
N ALA A 6 -20.41 -7.63 2.08
CA ALA A 6 -20.29 -8.67 1.04
C ALA A 6 -20.77 -8.16 -0.33
N LEU A 7 -21.88 -7.42 -0.35
CA LEU A 7 -22.44 -6.83 -1.57
C LEU A 7 -21.52 -5.75 -2.16
N LEU A 8 -20.92 -4.88 -1.34
CA LEU A 8 -19.98 -3.86 -1.80
C LEU A 8 -18.72 -4.49 -2.42
N LEU A 9 -18.14 -5.52 -1.78
CA LEU A 9 -17.00 -6.23 -2.34
C LEU A 9 -17.34 -6.97 -3.65
N ALA A 10 -18.54 -7.57 -3.71
CA ALA A 10 -19.03 -8.22 -4.92
C ALA A 10 -19.31 -7.20 -6.04
N ASP A 11 -19.79 -6.00 -5.70
CA ASP A 11 -20.00 -4.90 -6.63
C ASP A 11 -18.70 -4.45 -7.27
N CYS A 12 -17.61 -4.30 -6.50
CA CYS A 12 -16.28 -4.04 -7.05
C CYS A 12 -15.89 -5.08 -8.12
N VAL A 13 -16.09 -6.37 -7.86
CA VAL A 13 -15.79 -7.42 -8.86
C VAL A 13 -16.73 -7.31 -10.08
N PHE A 14 -18.03 -7.09 -9.86
CA PHE A 14 -19.04 -6.96 -10.90
C PHE A 14 -18.78 -5.77 -11.83
N VAL A 15 -18.58 -4.58 -11.25
CA VAL A 15 -18.25 -3.33 -11.95
C VAL A 15 -16.99 -3.52 -12.79
N GLY A 16 -15.95 -4.05 -12.16
CA GLY A 16 -14.67 -4.30 -12.82
C GLY A 16 -14.76 -5.24 -14.00
N ILE A 17 -15.41 -6.40 -13.85
CA ILE A 17 -15.63 -7.36 -14.94
C ILE A 17 -16.37 -6.68 -16.09
N GLY A 18 -17.44 -5.94 -15.80
CA GLY A 18 -18.19 -5.15 -16.79
C GLY A 18 -17.27 -4.24 -17.59
N LEU A 19 -16.46 -3.42 -16.90
CA LEU A 19 -15.52 -2.49 -17.52
C LEU A 19 -14.45 -3.19 -18.38
N THR A 20 -14.01 -4.40 -18.00
CA THR A 20 -13.05 -5.14 -18.84
C THR A 20 -13.58 -5.44 -20.25
N TYR A 21 -14.89 -5.58 -20.43
CA TYR A 21 -15.47 -5.82 -21.76
C TYR A 21 -15.39 -4.60 -22.69
N LEU A 22 -15.39 -3.38 -22.13
CA LEU A 22 -15.26 -2.14 -22.91
C LEU A 22 -13.93 -2.04 -23.65
N THR A 23 -12.88 -2.66 -23.10
CA THR A 23 -11.55 -2.70 -23.71
C THR A 23 -11.52 -3.50 -25.01
N ARG A 24 -12.48 -4.43 -25.19
CA ARG A 24 -12.48 -5.49 -26.23
C ARG A 24 -11.21 -6.34 -26.29
N LEU A 25 -10.37 -6.30 -25.25
CA LEU A 25 -9.28 -7.24 -25.11
C LEU A 25 -9.87 -8.63 -24.88
N LYS A 26 -9.37 -9.63 -25.60
CA LYS A 26 -9.74 -11.03 -25.37
C LYS A 26 -9.09 -11.49 -24.06
N LEU A 27 -9.85 -11.38 -22.97
CA LEU A 27 -9.48 -11.86 -21.65
C LEU A 27 -10.18 -13.19 -21.36
N ARG A 28 -9.51 -14.06 -20.63
CA ARG A 28 -10.10 -15.24 -20.00
C ARG A 28 -10.83 -14.82 -18.73
N ILE A 29 -11.74 -15.65 -18.23
CA ILE A 29 -12.53 -15.31 -17.03
C ILE A 29 -11.65 -15.06 -15.81
N GLU A 30 -10.56 -15.81 -15.62
CA GLU A 30 -9.62 -15.58 -14.52
C GLU A 30 -8.93 -14.22 -14.61
N GLU A 31 -8.70 -13.72 -15.82
CA GLU A 31 -8.14 -12.37 -16.06
C GLU A 31 -9.19 -11.29 -15.82
N ARG A 32 -10.43 -11.53 -16.22
CA ARG A 32 -11.53 -10.59 -15.94
C ARG A 32 -11.80 -10.45 -14.46
N VAL A 33 -11.76 -11.55 -13.70
CA VAL A 33 -11.95 -11.52 -12.25
C VAL A 33 -10.77 -10.80 -11.58
N ALA A 34 -9.53 -11.17 -11.90
CA ALA A 34 -8.35 -10.57 -11.28
C ALA A 34 -8.20 -9.07 -11.61
N TYR A 35 -8.25 -8.70 -12.89
CA TYR A 35 -8.14 -7.30 -13.31
C TYR A 35 -9.40 -6.51 -12.94
N GLY A 36 -10.57 -7.14 -13.03
CA GLY A 36 -11.84 -6.55 -12.65
C GLY A 36 -11.88 -6.19 -11.18
N ALA A 37 -11.48 -7.07 -10.27
CA ALA A 37 -11.47 -6.76 -8.84
C ALA A 37 -10.74 -5.44 -8.54
N VAL A 38 -9.56 -5.24 -9.12
CA VAL A 38 -8.75 -4.03 -8.92
C VAL A 38 -9.35 -2.80 -9.60
N VAL A 39 -9.74 -2.91 -10.88
CA VAL A 39 -10.31 -1.79 -11.64
C VAL A 39 -11.68 -1.36 -11.08
N GLY A 40 -12.48 -2.33 -10.63
CA GLY A 40 -13.77 -2.07 -10.02
C GLY A 40 -13.64 -1.48 -8.63
N PHE A 41 -12.69 -1.95 -7.80
CA PHE A 41 -12.32 -1.24 -6.57
C PHE A 41 -12.00 0.24 -6.85
N MET A 42 -11.17 0.50 -7.86
CA MET A 42 -10.79 1.87 -8.24
C MET A 42 -12.03 2.71 -8.60
N VAL A 43 -12.94 2.17 -9.43
CA VAL A 43 -14.14 2.90 -9.86
C VAL A 43 -15.16 3.07 -8.74
N VAL A 44 -15.47 2.02 -7.97
CA VAL A 44 -16.41 2.09 -6.84
C VAL A 44 -15.93 3.10 -5.80
N THR A 45 -14.63 3.09 -5.48
CA THR A 45 -14.03 4.05 -4.55
C THR A 45 -14.14 5.48 -5.08
N LEU A 46 -13.83 5.74 -6.35
CA LEU A 46 -13.90 7.08 -6.93
C LEU A 46 -15.34 7.61 -7.04
N VAL A 47 -16.28 6.75 -7.41
CA VAL A 47 -17.72 7.11 -7.42
C VAL A 47 -18.18 7.40 -6.00
N GLY A 48 -17.77 6.55 -5.04
CA GLY A 48 -17.98 6.76 -3.62
C GLY A 48 -17.48 8.11 -3.15
N TYR A 49 -16.25 8.46 -3.53
CA TYR A 49 -15.59 9.70 -3.16
C TYR A 49 -16.29 10.92 -3.76
N ALA A 50 -16.62 10.88 -5.05
CA ALA A 50 -17.36 11.94 -5.71
C ALA A 50 -18.75 12.16 -5.09
N ALA A 51 -19.44 11.08 -4.70
CA ALA A 51 -20.74 11.16 -4.04
C ALA A 51 -20.63 11.71 -2.61
N GLY A 52 -19.64 11.24 -1.83
CA GLY A 52 -19.37 11.74 -0.48
C GLY A 52 -19.05 13.24 -0.50
N TRP A 53 -18.20 13.67 -1.43
CA TRP A 53 -17.89 15.09 -1.63
C TRP A 53 -19.14 15.90 -2.00
N ALA A 54 -19.97 15.41 -2.92
CA ALA A 54 -21.17 16.13 -3.34
C ALA A 54 -22.22 16.28 -2.22
N VAL A 55 -22.25 15.35 -1.26
CA VAL A 55 -23.17 15.36 -0.13
C VAL A 55 -22.57 16.05 1.11
N GLY A 56 -21.24 16.08 1.22
CA GLY A 56 -20.52 16.54 2.42
C GLY A 56 -20.41 15.47 3.51
N SER A 57 -20.82 14.21 3.26
CA SER A 57 -20.73 13.14 4.25
C SER A 57 -20.71 11.74 3.63
N LEU A 58 -20.18 10.76 4.37
CA LEU A 58 -20.16 9.35 3.98
C LEU A 58 -21.14 8.53 4.81
N SER A 59 -22.43 8.64 4.51
CA SER A 59 -23.44 7.77 5.13
C SER A 59 -23.52 6.40 4.44
N GLY A 60 -24.10 5.40 5.12
CA GLY A 60 -24.38 4.10 4.49
C GLY A 60 -25.27 4.22 3.24
N GLN A 61 -26.15 5.23 3.18
CA GLN A 61 -26.97 5.51 1.99
C GLN A 61 -26.11 6.00 0.83
N VAL A 62 -25.13 6.88 1.09
CA VAL A 62 -24.16 7.34 0.09
C VAL A 62 -23.35 6.17 -0.46
N VAL A 63 -22.90 5.24 0.41
CA VAL A 63 -22.19 4.03 -0.02
C VAL A 63 -23.05 3.17 -0.95
N VAL A 64 -24.32 2.92 -0.61
CA VAL A 64 -25.23 2.13 -1.45
C VAL A 64 -25.52 2.82 -2.78
N ALA A 65 -25.80 4.13 -2.77
CA ALA A 65 -26.03 4.90 -3.98
C ALA A 65 -24.79 4.88 -4.90
N SER A 66 -23.60 4.97 -4.32
CA SER A 66 -22.33 4.92 -5.04
C SER A 66 -22.10 3.57 -5.72
N ALA A 67 -22.38 2.47 -5.03
CA ALA A 67 -22.34 1.12 -5.61
C ALA A 67 -23.30 0.99 -6.81
N LEU A 68 -24.54 1.49 -6.67
CA LEU A 68 -25.52 1.47 -7.77
C LEU A 68 -25.07 2.30 -8.98
N VAL A 69 -24.49 3.47 -8.75
CA VAL A 69 -23.94 4.33 -9.82
C VAL A 69 -22.75 3.64 -10.49
N ALA A 70 -21.83 3.05 -9.73
CA ALA A 70 -20.71 2.29 -10.27
C ALA A 70 -21.18 1.09 -11.10
N ALA A 71 -22.17 0.33 -10.62
CA ALA A 71 -22.83 -0.74 -11.37
C ALA A 71 -23.42 -0.23 -12.69
N ALA A 72 -24.11 0.92 -12.67
CA ALA A 72 -24.67 1.54 -13.86
C ALA A 72 -23.60 1.97 -14.87
N ILE A 73 -22.46 2.52 -14.42
CA ILE A 73 -21.30 2.86 -15.28
C ILE A 73 -20.79 1.60 -16.00
N SER A 74 -20.76 0.45 -15.31
CA SER A 74 -20.32 -0.82 -15.88
C SER A 74 -21.32 -1.46 -16.86
N ALA A 75 -22.57 -0.99 -16.88
CA ALA A 75 -23.67 -1.61 -17.64
C ALA A 75 -23.40 -1.67 -19.15
N ALA A 76 -22.77 -0.63 -19.72
CA ALA A 76 -22.38 -0.63 -21.13
C ALA A 76 -21.39 -1.77 -21.46
N GLY A 77 -20.48 -2.07 -20.53
CA GLY A 77 -19.56 -3.19 -20.65
C GLY A 77 -20.28 -4.53 -20.59
N TRP A 78 -21.16 -4.70 -19.60
CA TRP A 78 -22.01 -5.87 -19.46
C TRP A 78 -22.92 -6.11 -20.67
N TRP A 79 -23.47 -5.06 -21.27
CA TRP A 79 -24.27 -5.19 -22.50
C TRP A 79 -23.50 -5.91 -23.63
N THR A 80 -22.19 -5.64 -23.73
CA THR A 80 -21.32 -6.30 -24.72
C THR A 80 -20.81 -7.68 -24.26
N GLY A 81 -20.67 -7.87 -22.95
CA GLY A 81 -20.00 -9.03 -22.34
C GLY A 81 -20.91 -10.12 -21.81
N VAL A 82 -22.17 -9.84 -21.50
CA VAL A 82 -23.08 -10.76 -20.81
C VAL A 82 -23.32 -12.05 -21.61
N ARG A 83 -23.28 -11.97 -22.95
CA ARG A 83 -23.39 -13.14 -23.83
C ARG A 83 -22.11 -14.00 -23.84
N GLN A 84 -20.97 -13.43 -23.45
CA GLN A 84 -19.65 -14.07 -23.47
C GLN A 84 -19.36 -14.80 -22.15
N ILE A 85 -19.76 -14.24 -21.00
CA ILE A 85 -19.38 -14.75 -19.67
C ILE A 85 -19.70 -16.24 -19.47
N GLY A 86 -20.89 -16.70 -19.90
CA GLY A 86 -21.25 -18.11 -19.78
C GLY A 86 -20.33 -19.03 -20.59
N SER A 87 -19.86 -18.58 -21.75
CA SER A 87 -18.88 -19.32 -22.57
C SER A 87 -17.48 -19.29 -21.97
N GLU A 88 -17.07 -18.18 -21.36
CA GLU A 88 -15.77 -18.03 -20.69
C GLU A 88 -15.69 -18.91 -19.42
N CYS A 89 -16.76 -18.99 -18.62
CA CYS A 89 -16.85 -19.88 -17.47
C CYS A 89 -16.79 -21.36 -17.89
N ARG A 90 -17.49 -21.74 -18.98
CA ARG A 90 -17.40 -23.10 -19.53
C ARG A 90 -16.01 -23.42 -20.07
N ASP A 91 -15.36 -22.45 -20.72
CA ASP A 91 -13.99 -22.58 -21.19
C ASP A 91 -13.01 -22.80 -20.01
N PHE A 92 -13.12 -22.02 -18.94
CA PHE A 92 -12.32 -22.21 -17.74
C PHE A 92 -12.47 -23.61 -17.16
N ARG A 93 -13.72 -24.07 -16.95
CA ARG A 93 -13.99 -25.43 -16.47
C ARG A 93 -13.38 -26.48 -17.39
N ARG A 94 -13.53 -26.33 -18.70
CA ARG A 94 -12.93 -27.23 -19.69
C ARG A 94 -11.41 -27.26 -19.62
N ARG A 95 -10.75 -26.10 -19.49
CA ARG A 95 -9.28 -26.01 -19.40
C ARG A 95 -8.76 -26.58 -18.07
N LEU A 96 -9.50 -26.40 -16.98
CA LEU A 96 -9.17 -26.95 -15.67
C LEU A 96 -9.17 -28.49 -15.68
N MET A 97 -10.09 -29.12 -16.42
CA MET A 97 -10.15 -30.59 -16.58
C MET A 97 -9.06 -31.18 -17.49
N ARG A 98 -8.25 -30.36 -18.18
CA ARG A 98 -7.13 -30.86 -18.99
C ARG A 98 -5.93 -31.19 -18.11
N PRO A 99 -4.94 -31.97 -18.56
CA PRO A 99 -3.70 -32.17 -17.81
C PRO A 99 -2.99 -30.85 -17.49
N ILE A 100 -2.42 -30.71 -16.28
CA ILE A 100 -1.72 -29.49 -15.82
C ILE A 100 -0.56 -29.06 -16.73
N SER A 101 0.05 -30.03 -17.41
CA SER A 101 1.10 -29.82 -18.43
C SER A 101 0.64 -28.98 -19.62
N ARG A 102 -0.68 -28.91 -19.90
CA ARG A 102 -1.22 -28.08 -20.98
C ARG A 102 -1.10 -26.60 -20.62
N PRO A 103 -0.51 -25.75 -21.50
CA PRO A 103 -0.29 -24.33 -21.24
C PRO A 103 -1.55 -23.51 -20.88
N GLU A 104 -2.71 -24.00 -21.29
CA GLU A 104 -3.99 -23.34 -21.07
C GLU A 104 -4.64 -23.67 -19.71
N ASN A 105 -4.15 -24.70 -19.00
CA ASN A 105 -4.71 -25.10 -17.72
C ASN A 105 -4.41 -24.02 -16.64
N PRO A 106 -5.44 -23.50 -15.94
CA PRO A 106 -5.29 -22.47 -14.90
C PRO A 106 -4.83 -23.00 -13.53
N ALA A 107 -4.64 -24.31 -13.33
CA ALA A 107 -4.25 -24.90 -12.06
C ALA A 107 -2.97 -24.28 -11.44
N PRO A 108 -1.91 -23.92 -12.18
CA PRO A 108 -0.76 -23.25 -11.57
C PRO A 108 -1.10 -21.89 -10.93
N LEU A 109 -2.06 -21.16 -11.49
CA LEU A 109 -2.59 -19.96 -10.85
C LEU A 109 -3.27 -20.33 -9.53
N LEU A 110 -4.19 -21.30 -9.53
CA LEU A 110 -4.94 -21.71 -8.35
C LEU A 110 -4.05 -22.27 -7.22
N ILE A 111 -3.06 -23.09 -7.59
CA ILE A 111 -2.08 -23.69 -6.66
C ILE A 111 -1.21 -22.60 -6.01
N LEU A 112 -0.91 -21.53 -6.75
CA LEU A 112 -0.13 -20.40 -6.23
C LEU A 112 -0.98 -19.47 -5.37
N THR A 113 -2.23 -19.20 -5.78
CA THR A 113 -3.11 -18.25 -5.09
C THR A 113 -3.65 -18.80 -3.78
N ALA A 114 -3.96 -20.11 -3.70
CA ALA A 114 -4.52 -20.71 -2.49
C ALA A 114 -3.64 -20.53 -1.23
N PRO A 115 -2.34 -20.92 -1.23
CA PRO A 115 -1.48 -20.69 -0.08
C PRO A 115 -1.23 -19.20 0.18
N ALA A 116 -1.11 -18.39 -0.88
CA ALA A 116 -0.96 -16.94 -0.71
C ALA A 116 -2.18 -16.33 -0.01
N TRP A 117 -3.40 -16.71 -0.37
CA TRP A 117 -4.62 -16.26 0.29
C TRP A 117 -4.72 -16.74 1.73
N ALA A 118 -4.29 -17.97 2.02
CA ALA A 118 -4.23 -18.48 3.39
C ALA A 118 -3.26 -17.65 4.25
N ILE A 119 -2.05 -17.40 3.75
CA ILE A 119 -1.04 -16.56 4.41
C ILE A 119 -1.56 -15.13 4.61
N THR A 120 -2.12 -14.51 3.56
CA THR A 120 -2.70 -13.17 3.65
C THR A 120 -3.82 -13.11 4.69
N THR A 121 -4.73 -14.07 4.70
CA THR A 121 -5.83 -14.13 5.67
C THR A 121 -5.27 -14.22 7.09
N TRP A 122 -4.24 -15.05 7.28
CA TRP A 122 -3.59 -15.22 8.57
C TRP A 122 -2.92 -13.93 9.06
N ILE A 123 -2.04 -13.33 8.25
CA ILE A 123 -1.34 -12.08 8.59
C ILE A 123 -2.36 -10.97 8.94
N LEU A 124 -3.43 -10.85 8.15
CA LEU A 124 -4.48 -9.86 8.41
C LEU A 124 -5.24 -10.15 9.72
N ASN A 125 -5.47 -11.42 10.07
CA ASN A 125 -6.10 -11.78 11.35
C ASN A 125 -5.22 -11.45 12.56
N GLN A 126 -3.91 -11.31 12.35
CA GLN A 126 -2.96 -10.88 13.37
C GLN A 126 -2.78 -9.35 13.40
N ALA A 127 -3.39 -8.60 12.48
CA ALA A 127 -3.16 -7.15 12.40
C ALA A 127 -3.67 -6.43 13.65
N TYR A 128 -4.91 -6.72 14.06
CA TYR A 128 -5.51 -6.20 15.28
C TYR A 128 -6.05 -7.35 16.15
N LEU A 129 -5.52 -7.46 17.37
CA LEU A 129 -5.86 -8.50 18.32
C LEU A 129 -6.57 -7.89 19.54
N PRO A 130 -7.71 -8.44 19.99
CA PRO A 130 -8.34 -7.99 21.21
C PRO A 130 -7.46 -8.31 22.43
N ASP A 131 -7.43 -7.42 23.42
CA ASP A 131 -6.66 -7.63 24.66
C ASP A 131 -7.48 -8.26 25.81
N GLY A 132 -8.79 -8.49 25.58
CA GLY A 132 -9.71 -9.04 26.57
C GLY A 132 -10.34 -8.02 27.53
N SER A 133 -9.85 -6.78 27.57
CA SER A 133 -10.38 -5.66 28.36
C SER A 133 -11.25 -4.68 27.56
N GLY A 134 -11.46 -4.98 26.27
CA GLY A 134 -12.03 -4.04 25.30
C GLY A 134 -10.98 -3.21 24.55
N GLY A 135 -9.69 -3.38 24.87
CA GLY A 135 -8.59 -2.78 24.15
C GLY A 135 -8.09 -3.61 22.97
N VAL A 136 -7.12 -3.05 22.26
CA VAL A 136 -6.58 -3.57 21.00
C VAL A 136 -5.05 -3.57 21.04
N ARG A 137 -4.47 -4.67 20.58
CA ARG A 137 -3.03 -4.87 20.36
C ARG A 137 -2.76 -5.05 18.87
N ALA A 138 -1.60 -4.61 18.42
CA ALA A 138 -1.09 -4.94 17.09
C ALA A 138 -0.32 -6.26 17.17
N GLY A 139 -0.60 -7.21 16.27
CA GLY A 139 0.21 -8.44 16.15
C GLY A 139 1.36 -8.32 15.16
N HIS A 140 1.64 -7.13 14.62
CA HIS A 140 2.78 -6.88 13.74
C HIS A 140 3.22 -5.41 13.80
N LEU A 141 4.51 -5.14 13.56
CA LEU A 141 5.10 -3.80 13.54
C LEU A 141 4.33 -2.84 12.64
N SER A 142 4.03 -3.28 11.41
CA SER A 142 3.25 -2.53 10.41
C SER A 142 1.89 -2.04 10.91
N SER A 143 1.17 -2.85 11.69
CA SER A 143 -0.16 -2.50 12.21
C SER A 143 -0.06 -1.55 13.41
N TRP A 144 1.06 -1.60 14.11
CA TRP A 144 1.37 -0.71 15.23
C TRP A 144 1.86 0.66 14.77
N THR A 145 2.66 0.71 13.70
CA THR A 145 3.11 1.97 13.08
C THR A 145 2.11 2.47 12.05
N ASP A 146 2.27 2.09 10.78
CA ASP A 146 1.72 2.78 9.62
C ASP A 146 0.19 2.72 9.57
N TRP A 147 -0.39 1.59 10.01
CA TRP A 147 -1.83 1.43 9.97
C TRP A 147 -2.56 2.39 10.92
N GLN A 148 -1.92 2.92 11.95
CA GLN A 148 -2.55 3.90 12.84
C GLN A 148 -2.81 5.23 12.12
N ALA A 149 -1.93 5.64 11.19
CA ALA A 149 -2.16 6.79 10.33
C ALA A 149 -3.36 6.54 9.42
N HIS A 150 -3.35 5.38 8.74
CA HIS A 150 -4.42 4.96 7.86
C HIS A 150 -5.77 4.83 8.58
N LEU A 151 -5.77 4.38 9.83
CA LEU A 151 -6.96 4.27 10.66
C LEU A 151 -7.55 5.66 10.92
N THR A 152 -6.69 6.63 11.25
CA THR A 152 -7.10 8.04 11.40
C THR A 152 -7.66 8.61 10.08
N TYR A 153 -7.02 8.34 8.93
CA TYR A 153 -7.48 8.82 7.63
C TYR A 153 -8.81 8.19 7.20
N ALA A 154 -8.98 6.88 7.41
CA ALA A 154 -10.23 6.21 7.11
C ALA A 154 -11.37 6.72 8.01
N SER A 155 -11.10 6.87 9.31
CA SER A 155 -12.07 7.39 10.27
C SER A 155 -12.46 8.84 9.99
N SER A 156 -11.55 9.69 9.49
CA SER A 156 -11.90 11.07 9.15
C SER A 156 -12.92 11.16 8.01
N PHE A 157 -12.87 10.24 7.03
CA PHE A 157 -13.92 10.12 6.03
C PHE A 157 -15.20 9.47 6.56
N ALA A 158 -15.07 8.41 7.36
CA ALA A 158 -16.22 7.64 7.85
C ALA A 158 -17.07 8.44 8.87
N HIS A 159 -16.40 9.19 9.72
CA HIS A 159 -17.00 9.78 10.92
C HIS A 159 -16.73 11.27 11.06
N GLY A 160 -15.64 11.80 10.51
CA GLY A 160 -15.24 13.21 10.60
C GLY A 160 -15.73 14.11 9.46
N GLU A 161 -16.58 13.59 8.55
CA GLU A 161 -17.13 14.35 7.40
C GLU A 161 -16.06 15.13 6.59
N ASN A 162 -14.87 14.55 6.44
CA ASN A 162 -13.69 15.20 5.83
C ASN A 162 -13.84 15.43 4.30
N PHE A 163 -14.68 16.40 3.93
CA PHE A 163 -15.01 16.79 2.55
C PHE A 163 -15.09 18.33 2.45
N PRO A 164 -14.10 19.03 1.84
CA PRO A 164 -12.89 18.50 1.18
C PRO A 164 -11.94 17.77 2.15
N PRO A 165 -11.08 16.84 1.68
CA PRO A 165 -10.09 16.17 2.53
C PRO A 165 -9.00 17.13 2.98
N GLU A 166 -9.00 17.38 4.28
CA GLU A 166 -7.95 18.06 5.03
C GLU A 166 -7.11 17.02 5.79
N LEU A 167 -5.97 17.43 6.33
CA LEU A 167 -5.12 16.55 7.14
C LEU A 167 -5.67 16.44 8.57
N PRO A 168 -6.28 15.31 8.99
CA PRO A 168 -6.89 15.20 10.31
C PRO A 168 -5.90 15.25 11.47
N THR A 169 -4.60 15.06 11.20
CA THR A 169 -3.54 15.06 12.21
C THR A 169 -2.85 16.41 12.36
N ALA A 170 -3.27 17.45 11.64
CA ALA A 170 -2.77 18.81 11.81
C ALA A 170 -3.80 19.84 11.33
N PHE A 171 -4.50 20.46 12.27
CA PHE A 171 -5.53 21.47 12.01
C PHE A 171 -4.99 22.66 11.18
N GLY A 172 -5.82 23.18 10.27
CA GLY A 172 -5.46 24.30 9.39
C GLY A 172 -4.51 23.91 8.25
N VAL A 173 -4.35 22.61 7.99
CA VAL A 173 -3.72 22.11 6.76
C VAL A 173 -4.84 21.65 5.81
N ASP A 174 -5.25 22.58 4.93
CA ASP A 174 -6.45 22.52 4.07
C ASP A 174 -6.38 21.47 2.93
N ARG A 175 -5.43 20.54 2.99
CA ARG A 175 -5.33 19.41 2.06
C ARG A 175 -4.75 18.20 2.75
N LEU A 176 -5.16 17.01 2.31
CA LEU A 176 -4.54 15.72 2.66
C LEU A 176 -3.46 15.36 1.63
N PRO A 177 -2.15 15.63 1.88
CA PRO A 177 -1.04 15.33 0.95
C PRO A 177 -0.67 13.83 0.95
N TYR A 178 -1.67 12.96 0.87
CA TYR A 178 -1.52 11.50 0.92
C TYR A 178 -2.48 10.82 -0.06
N HIS A 179 -2.08 9.66 -0.60
CA HIS A 179 -2.90 8.91 -1.55
C HIS A 179 -3.95 8.04 -0.82
N PHE A 180 -5.03 8.69 -0.42
CA PHE A 180 -6.05 8.16 0.50
C PHE A 180 -7.05 7.15 -0.08
N GLY A 181 -6.94 6.75 -1.36
CA GLY A 181 -7.97 5.95 -2.03
C GLY A 181 -8.33 4.64 -1.32
N ILE A 182 -7.34 3.92 -0.77
CA ILE A 182 -7.60 2.70 0.00
C ILE A 182 -8.21 2.98 1.38
N ASP A 183 -7.91 4.14 1.97
CA ASP A 183 -8.46 4.57 3.26
C ASP A 183 -9.91 5.01 3.09
N TYR A 184 -10.22 5.69 2.00
CA TYR A 184 -11.60 5.99 1.63
C TYR A 184 -12.42 4.72 1.41
N PHE A 185 -11.86 3.70 0.76
CA PHE A 185 -12.54 2.42 0.61
C PHE A 185 -12.74 1.71 1.95
N ALA A 186 -11.76 1.79 2.87
CA ALA A 186 -11.93 1.30 4.23
C ALA A 186 -13.06 2.04 4.97
N ALA A 187 -13.16 3.36 4.79
CA ALA A 187 -14.27 4.17 5.30
C ALA A 187 -15.62 3.71 4.72
N MET A 188 -15.71 3.43 3.42
CA MET A 188 -16.94 2.88 2.82
C MET A 188 -17.34 1.54 3.44
N LEU A 189 -16.37 0.69 3.79
CA LEU A 189 -16.62 -0.61 4.43
C LEU A 189 -17.06 -0.46 5.91
N ASP A 190 -16.48 0.49 6.64
CA ASP A 190 -16.96 0.90 7.96
C ASP A 190 -18.43 1.33 7.88
N ARG A 191 -18.74 2.25 6.95
CA ARG A 191 -20.10 2.78 6.75
C ARG A 191 -21.08 1.76 6.17
N ALA A 192 -20.59 0.67 5.56
CA ALA A 192 -21.37 -0.52 5.20
C ALA A 192 -21.57 -1.49 6.38
N GLY A 193 -20.91 -1.25 7.51
CA GLY A 193 -21.14 -1.87 8.80
C GLY A 193 -19.95 -2.60 9.42
N LEU A 194 -18.72 -2.50 8.91
CA LEU A 194 -17.56 -2.97 9.67
C LEU A 194 -17.19 -1.99 10.79
N SER A 195 -16.30 -2.40 11.69
CA SER A 195 -15.57 -1.45 12.54
C SER A 195 -14.45 -0.79 11.75
N ALA A 196 -13.90 0.34 12.24
CA ALA A 196 -12.77 1.02 11.61
C ALA A 196 -11.58 0.06 11.37
N PHE A 197 -11.22 -0.74 12.38
CA PHE A 197 -10.20 -1.80 12.25
C PHE A 197 -10.54 -2.82 11.16
N GLY A 198 -11.78 -3.33 11.15
CA GLY A 198 -12.22 -4.30 10.15
C GLY A 198 -12.28 -3.72 8.73
N GLY A 199 -12.56 -2.43 8.59
CA GLY A 199 -12.48 -1.70 7.33
C GLY A 199 -11.07 -1.73 6.73
N LEU A 200 -10.05 -1.48 7.56
CA LEU A 200 -8.64 -1.57 7.16
C LEU A 200 -8.25 -3.00 6.75
N GLU A 201 -8.59 -4.00 7.56
CA GLU A 201 -8.25 -5.40 7.30
C GLU A 201 -8.89 -5.92 6.00
N VAL A 202 -10.20 -5.67 5.81
CA VAL A 202 -10.95 -6.18 4.67
C VAL A 202 -10.57 -5.47 3.37
N SER A 203 -10.31 -4.16 3.40
CA SER A 203 -9.83 -3.43 2.21
C SER A 203 -8.43 -3.89 1.78
N SER A 204 -7.50 -4.09 2.73
CA SER A 204 -6.19 -4.68 2.46
C SER A 204 -6.31 -6.10 1.91
N GLY A 205 -7.12 -6.94 2.55
CA GLY A 205 -7.34 -8.33 2.12
C GLY A 205 -7.93 -8.44 0.72
N TYR A 206 -8.90 -7.59 0.37
CA TYR A 206 -9.48 -7.55 -0.97
C TYR A 206 -8.43 -7.35 -2.06
N LEU A 207 -7.53 -6.38 -1.89
CA LEU A 207 -6.49 -6.08 -2.88
C LEU A 207 -5.33 -7.08 -2.82
N ALA A 208 -4.94 -7.55 -1.64
CA ALA A 208 -3.93 -8.59 -1.48
C ALA A 208 -4.35 -9.91 -2.14
N PHE A 209 -5.62 -10.29 -2.04
CA PHE A 209 -6.16 -11.46 -2.76
C PHE A 209 -6.12 -11.27 -4.27
N ALA A 210 -6.29 -10.06 -4.79
CA ALA A 210 -6.20 -9.76 -6.21
C ALA A 210 -4.74 -9.67 -6.72
N PHE A 211 -3.79 -9.23 -5.88
CA PHE A 211 -2.42 -8.95 -6.27
C PHE A 211 -1.68 -10.16 -6.87
N VAL A 212 -1.70 -11.31 -6.18
CA VAL A 212 -1.00 -12.52 -6.65
C VAL A 212 -1.53 -13.01 -8.00
N PRO A 213 -2.85 -13.15 -8.22
CA PRO A 213 -3.40 -13.40 -9.55
C PRO A 213 -2.97 -12.38 -10.60
N VAL A 214 -3.01 -11.07 -10.28
CA VAL A 214 -2.64 -10.00 -11.21
C VAL A 214 -1.19 -10.13 -11.66
N LEU A 215 -0.24 -10.34 -10.73
CA LEU A 215 1.18 -10.50 -11.04
C LEU A 215 1.45 -11.78 -11.86
N TYR A 216 0.85 -12.90 -11.47
CA TYR A 216 0.94 -14.15 -12.23
C TYR A 216 0.47 -13.95 -13.68
N LEU A 217 -0.72 -13.35 -13.86
CA LEU A 217 -1.32 -13.14 -15.17
C LEU A 217 -0.55 -12.11 -16.00
N ALA A 218 0.03 -11.09 -15.38
CA ALA A 218 0.94 -10.16 -16.04
C ALA A 218 2.17 -10.90 -16.58
N GLY A 219 2.79 -11.79 -15.78
CA GLY A 219 3.88 -12.65 -16.24
C GLY A 219 3.48 -13.53 -17.43
N VAL A 220 2.31 -14.16 -17.37
CA VAL A 220 1.78 -14.97 -18.49
C VAL A 220 1.55 -14.13 -19.74
N ARG A 221 0.97 -12.93 -19.63
CA ARG A 221 0.68 -12.05 -20.76
C ARG A 221 1.93 -11.48 -21.41
N LEU A 222 2.87 -11.00 -20.60
CA LEU A 222 4.08 -10.35 -21.08
C LEU A 222 5.04 -11.37 -21.72
N PHE A 223 5.18 -12.55 -21.12
CA PHE A 223 6.19 -13.55 -21.52
C PHE A 223 5.62 -14.80 -22.20
N SER A 224 4.30 -14.93 -22.31
CA SER A 224 3.64 -16.14 -22.83
C SER A 224 4.05 -17.42 -22.10
N SER A 225 4.40 -17.32 -20.81
CA SER A 225 4.92 -18.41 -20.00
C SER A 225 4.32 -18.42 -18.59
N ARG A 226 3.67 -19.53 -18.24
CA ARG A 226 3.16 -19.78 -16.88
C ARG A 226 4.29 -19.93 -15.87
N ALA A 227 5.42 -20.51 -16.28
CA ALA A 227 6.59 -20.65 -15.41
C ALA A 227 7.13 -19.27 -15.01
N VAL A 228 7.19 -18.32 -15.95
CA VAL A 228 7.58 -16.94 -15.63
C VAL A 228 6.58 -16.29 -14.67
N GLY A 229 5.28 -16.51 -14.85
CA GLY A 229 4.25 -16.04 -13.92
C GLY A 229 4.42 -16.59 -12.49
N VAL A 230 4.63 -17.90 -12.33
CA VAL A 230 4.87 -18.52 -11.01
C VAL A 230 6.16 -17.98 -10.39
N THR A 231 7.26 -18.02 -11.13
CA THR A 231 8.57 -17.61 -10.62
C THR A 231 8.61 -16.12 -10.28
N ALA A 232 7.95 -15.25 -11.06
CA ALA A 232 7.91 -13.82 -10.78
C ALA A 232 7.16 -13.51 -9.48
N VAL A 233 6.01 -14.18 -9.24
CA VAL A 233 5.30 -14.05 -7.96
C VAL A 233 6.20 -14.44 -6.81
N LEU A 234 6.79 -15.64 -6.86
CA LEU A 234 7.64 -16.13 -5.76
C LEU A 234 8.87 -15.26 -5.54
N VAL A 235 9.56 -14.85 -6.61
CA VAL A 235 10.73 -13.96 -6.53
C VAL A 235 10.35 -12.61 -5.95
N PHE A 236 9.19 -12.05 -6.29
CA PHE A 236 8.74 -10.77 -5.75
C PHE A 236 8.29 -10.88 -4.28
N THR A 237 7.38 -11.80 -3.97
CA THR A 237 6.79 -11.90 -2.63
C THR A 237 7.77 -12.42 -1.59
N LEU A 238 8.74 -13.24 -2.00
CA LEU A 238 9.77 -13.76 -1.11
C LEU A 238 11.11 -13.04 -1.31
N PHE A 239 11.14 -11.93 -2.05
CA PHE A 239 12.36 -11.19 -2.33
C PHE A 239 13.15 -10.90 -1.05
N GLY A 240 14.45 -11.13 -1.10
CA GLY A 240 15.40 -10.65 -0.11
C GLY A 240 16.82 -10.63 -0.64
N GLY A 241 17.64 -9.75 -0.07
CA GLY A 241 19.07 -9.68 -0.34
C GLY A 241 19.87 -10.80 0.31
N LEU A 242 21.16 -10.55 0.55
CA LEU A 242 22.10 -11.49 1.18
C LEU A 242 21.93 -11.61 2.70
N GLY A 243 20.87 -11.03 3.29
CA GLY A 243 20.64 -11.12 4.73
C GLY A 243 20.45 -12.56 5.23
N TRP A 244 20.12 -13.51 4.36
CA TRP A 244 20.12 -14.94 4.69
C TRP A 244 21.49 -15.49 5.13
N LEU A 245 22.60 -14.80 4.82
CA LEU A 245 23.92 -15.19 5.35
C LEU A 245 23.95 -15.09 6.88
N ARG A 246 23.21 -14.14 7.46
CA ARG A 246 23.09 -13.99 8.91
C ARG A 246 22.39 -15.18 9.55
N PHE A 247 21.38 -15.74 8.88
CA PHE A 247 20.66 -16.92 9.37
C PHE A 247 21.60 -18.10 9.63
N PHE A 248 22.59 -18.33 8.76
CA PHE A 248 23.58 -19.38 8.99
C PHE A 248 24.53 -19.08 10.16
N GLY A 249 24.75 -17.80 10.50
CA GLY A 249 25.42 -17.40 11.73
C GLY A 249 24.56 -17.73 12.95
N ASP A 250 23.28 -17.36 12.93
CA ASP A 250 22.36 -17.66 14.04
C ASP A 250 22.20 -19.19 14.23
N VAL A 251 22.17 -19.97 13.15
CA VAL A 251 22.17 -21.45 13.20
C VAL A 251 23.50 -22.01 13.73
N ALA A 252 24.64 -21.38 13.44
CA ALA A 252 25.92 -21.80 14.00
C ALA A 252 25.98 -21.56 15.53
N ASP A 253 25.35 -20.48 15.99
CA ASP A 253 25.33 -20.09 17.42
C ASP A 253 24.27 -20.86 18.23
N GLY A 254 23.07 -21.07 17.66
CA GLY A 254 21.89 -21.62 18.34
C GLY A 254 21.38 -22.96 17.81
N GLY A 255 21.98 -23.50 16.75
CA GLY A 255 21.52 -24.73 16.08
C GLY A 255 20.31 -24.51 15.15
N TRP A 256 19.87 -25.58 14.48
CA TRP A 256 18.74 -25.51 13.53
C TRP A 256 17.39 -25.19 14.16
N SER A 257 17.27 -25.26 15.49
CA SER A 257 16.06 -24.86 16.21
C SER A 257 15.72 -23.38 16.04
N VAL A 258 16.68 -22.54 15.67
CA VAL A 258 16.49 -21.10 15.39
C VAL A 258 15.40 -20.85 14.34
N ILE A 259 15.15 -21.79 13.42
CA ILE A 259 14.05 -21.63 12.44
C ILE A 259 12.67 -21.50 13.09
N TRP A 260 12.51 -22.00 14.32
CA TRP A 260 11.29 -21.94 15.12
C TRP A 260 11.27 -20.78 16.11
N ASP A 261 12.31 -19.94 16.15
CA ASP A 261 12.41 -18.74 16.98
C ASP A 261 13.47 -17.79 16.38
N LEU A 262 13.10 -17.17 15.25
CA LEU A 262 14.00 -16.29 14.48
C LEU A 262 14.31 -15.02 15.29
N PRO A 263 15.57 -14.78 15.67
CA PRO A 263 15.95 -13.72 16.60
C PRO A 263 15.86 -12.31 15.99
N THR A 264 15.78 -12.21 14.66
CA THR A 264 15.83 -10.95 13.93
C THR A 264 15.11 -11.07 12.59
N ASP A 265 15.00 -9.96 11.87
CA ASP A 265 14.52 -9.93 10.48
C ASP A 265 15.73 -10.01 9.56
N TYR A 266 15.60 -10.75 8.46
CA TYR A 266 16.68 -11.03 7.51
C TYR A 266 16.63 -10.14 6.27
N THR A 267 15.57 -9.39 6.05
CA THR A 267 15.50 -8.33 5.03
C THR A 267 15.53 -6.91 5.61
N ARG A 268 15.46 -6.79 6.94
CA ARG A 268 15.56 -5.53 7.69
C ARG A 268 16.50 -5.67 8.89
N HIS A 269 17.80 -5.63 8.64
CA HIS A 269 18.85 -5.77 9.66
C HIS A 269 19.86 -4.62 9.56
N HIS A 270 19.64 -3.57 10.36
CA HIS A 270 20.42 -2.33 10.30
C HIS A 270 21.91 -2.56 10.60
N ALA A 271 22.23 -3.34 11.64
CA ALA A 271 23.61 -3.63 12.07
C ALA A 271 24.44 -4.39 11.03
N GLY A 272 23.78 -5.04 10.09
CA GLY A 272 24.43 -5.72 8.95
C GLY A 272 24.18 -4.98 7.65
N ASN A 273 23.69 -3.74 7.68
CA ASN A 273 23.43 -2.91 6.51
C ASN A 273 22.50 -3.55 5.47
N VAL A 274 21.50 -4.33 5.93
CA VAL A 274 20.42 -4.87 5.11
C VAL A 274 19.17 -4.03 5.38
N LEU A 275 18.82 -3.16 4.44
CA LEU A 275 17.76 -2.16 4.56
C LEU A 275 16.69 -2.29 3.45
N MET A 276 16.84 -3.21 2.50
CA MET A 276 15.81 -3.49 1.50
C MET A 276 14.87 -4.59 1.98
N GLU A 277 13.77 -4.15 2.59
CA GLU A 277 12.77 -5.02 3.19
C GLU A 277 12.07 -5.90 2.16
N ASN A 278 11.60 -7.07 2.61
CA ASN A 278 10.76 -7.95 1.83
C ASN A 278 9.49 -7.23 1.35
N ALA A 279 9.05 -7.57 0.13
CA ALA A 279 7.89 -6.91 -0.48
C ALA A 279 6.60 -7.11 0.32
N VAL A 280 6.39 -8.25 0.98
CA VAL A 280 5.17 -8.51 1.76
C VAL A 280 5.21 -7.73 3.07
N THR A 281 6.23 -7.94 3.90
CA THR A 281 6.31 -7.39 5.26
C THR A 281 6.69 -5.91 5.30
N GLY A 282 7.44 -5.41 4.30
CA GLY A 282 7.91 -4.02 4.23
C GLY A 282 7.12 -3.11 3.29
N ASN A 283 6.24 -3.64 2.44
CA ASN A 283 5.48 -2.81 1.48
C ASN A 283 4.00 -3.19 1.37
N LEU A 284 3.66 -4.40 0.92
CA LEU A 284 2.28 -4.78 0.64
C LEU A 284 1.40 -4.76 1.91
N PHE A 285 1.96 -5.13 3.06
CA PHE A 285 1.25 -5.14 4.33
C PHE A 285 1.25 -3.77 5.04
N PRO A 286 2.40 -3.11 5.33
CA PRO A 286 2.43 -1.80 6.00
C PRO A 286 1.87 -0.68 5.14
N GLN A 287 2.37 -0.53 3.91
CA GLN A 287 2.02 0.55 3.00
C GLN A 287 0.85 0.09 2.13
N ARG A 288 -0.32 -0.07 2.76
CA ARG A 288 -1.54 -0.63 2.15
C ARG A 288 -1.85 -0.08 0.74
N PRO A 289 -1.64 1.21 0.42
CA PRO A 289 -1.83 1.73 -0.93
C PRO A 289 -1.00 1.05 -2.03
N THR A 290 0.15 0.48 -1.68
CA THR A 290 1.01 -0.30 -2.58
C THR A 290 0.23 -1.46 -3.21
N LEU A 291 -0.70 -2.09 -2.49
CA LEU A 291 -1.55 -3.17 -3.00
C LEU A 291 -2.37 -2.71 -4.21
N ALA A 292 -2.97 -1.53 -4.13
CA ALA A 292 -3.71 -0.92 -5.22
C ALA A 292 -2.75 -0.49 -6.35
N GLY A 293 -1.71 0.28 -6.00
CA GLY A 293 -0.75 0.85 -6.94
C GLY A 293 -0.05 -0.19 -7.81
N PHE A 294 0.52 -1.23 -7.20
CA PHE A 294 1.27 -2.27 -7.92
C PHE A 294 0.36 -3.12 -8.82
N SER A 295 -0.85 -3.43 -8.34
CA SER A 295 -1.83 -4.13 -9.16
C SER A 295 -2.24 -3.30 -10.39
N LEU A 296 -2.52 -2.01 -10.19
CA LEU A 296 -2.87 -1.09 -11.27
C LEU A 296 -1.70 -0.89 -12.24
N LEU A 297 -0.47 -0.75 -11.75
CA LEU A 297 0.75 -0.65 -12.57
C LEU A 297 0.91 -1.88 -13.48
N LEU A 298 0.77 -3.10 -12.94
CA LEU A 298 0.85 -4.33 -13.72
C LEU A 298 -0.24 -4.40 -14.78
N ILE A 299 -1.48 -4.02 -14.45
CA ILE A 299 -2.59 -3.96 -15.40
C ILE A 299 -2.29 -2.95 -16.52
N VAL A 300 -1.83 -1.75 -16.18
CA VAL A 300 -1.46 -0.71 -17.15
C VAL A 300 -0.32 -1.18 -18.07
N VAL A 301 0.73 -1.81 -17.54
CA VAL A 301 1.82 -2.37 -18.35
C VAL A 301 1.33 -3.45 -19.31
N VAL A 302 0.43 -4.34 -18.86
CA VAL A 302 -0.21 -5.34 -19.74
C VAL A 302 -1.05 -4.66 -20.83
N LEU A 303 -1.85 -3.66 -20.48
CA LEU A 303 -2.66 -2.91 -21.44
C LEU A 303 -1.79 -2.16 -22.46
N MET A 304 -0.73 -1.47 -22.03
CA MET A 304 0.22 -0.81 -22.92
C MET A 304 0.89 -1.81 -23.86
N ARG A 305 1.27 -2.99 -23.38
CA ARG A 305 1.84 -4.05 -24.20
C ARG A 305 0.85 -4.55 -25.27
N GLU A 306 -0.38 -4.85 -24.88
CA GLU A 306 -1.41 -5.32 -25.80
C GLU A 306 -1.85 -4.23 -26.78
N ALA A 307 -1.88 -2.97 -26.34
CA ALA A 307 -2.11 -1.80 -27.17
C ALA A 307 -1.02 -1.65 -28.24
N HIS A 308 0.25 -1.76 -27.84
CA HIS A 308 1.38 -1.69 -28.75
C HIS A 308 1.35 -2.84 -29.77
N LYS A 309 1.02 -4.06 -29.33
CA LYS A 309 0.93 -5.25 -30.20
C LYS A 309 -0.21 -5.17 -31.22
N SER A 310 -1.39 -4.70 -30.80
CA SER A 310 -2.60 -4.67 -31.63
C SER A 310 -2.83 -3.36 -32.39
N GLY A 311 -2.14 -2.28 -32.00
CA GLY A 311 -2.46 -0.92 -32.46
C GLY A 311 -3.80 -0.38 -31.96
N SER A 312 -4.43 -1.04 -30.97
CA SER A 312 -5.76 -0.69 -30.49
C SER A 312 -5.79 0.64 -29.74
N ARG A 313 -6.43 1.63 -30.35
CA ARG A 313 -6.69 2.97 -29.77
C ARG A 313 -7.40 2.89 -28.40
N ARG A 314 -8.30 1.91 -28.24
CA ARG A 314 -9.05 1.72 -27.00
C ARG A 314 -8.17 1.22 -25.86
N LEU A 315 -7.16 0.40 -26.15
CA LEU A 315 -6.25 -0.09 -25.11
C LEU A 315 -5.28 0.99 -24.66
N PHE A 316 -4.81 1.85 -25.58
CA PHE A 316 -4.06 3.06 -25.21
C PHE A 316 -4.89 3.97 -24.31
N ALA A 317 -6.14 4.28 -24.71
CA ALA A 317 -7.05 5.09 -23.91
C ALA A 317 -7.36 4.47 -22.54
N ALA A 318 -7.65 3.17 -22.48
CA ALA A 318 -7.92 2.48 -21.23
C ALA A 318 -6.70 2.50 -20.29
N ALA A 319 -5.50 2.25 -20.81
CA ALA A 319 -4.26 2.35 -20.04
C ALA A 319 -4.05 3.79 -19.53
N GLY A 320 -4.31 4.80 -20.36
CA GLY A 320 -4.20 6.21 -19.99
C GLY A 320 -5.17 6.63 -18.91
N VAL A 321 -6.45 6.23 -19.01
CA VAL A 321 -7.47 6.51 -17.99
C VAL A 321 -7.13 5.85 -16.65
N ILE A 322 -6.76 4.57 -16.67
CA ILE A 322 -6.39 3.86 -15.43
C ILE A 322 -5.14 4.49 -14.80
N ALA A 323 -4.14 4.83 -15.62
CA ALA A 323 -2.95 5.53 -15.13
C ALA A 323 -3.29 6.90 -14.53
N GLY A 324 -4.13 7.68 -15.21
CA GLY A 324 -4.48 9.03 -14.75
C GLY A 324 -5.32 9.08 -13.48
N LEU A 325 -6.10 8.03 -13.19
CA LEU A 325 -6.84 7.91 -11.93
C LEU A 325 -6.02 7.32 -10.78
N MET A 326 -4.84 6.75 -11.09
CA MET A 326 -3.97 6.10 -10.12
C MET A 326 -3.40 7.00 -9.00
N PRO A 327 -3.17 8.33 -9.16
CA PRO A 327 -2.59 9.15 -8.08
C PRO A 327 -3.35 9.12 -6.75
N ILE A 328 -4.69 9.02 -6.79
CA ILE A 328 -5.54 8.91 -5.58
C ILE A 328 -5.22 7.61 -4.82
N PHE A 329 -4.78 6.58 -5.53
CA PHE A 329 -4.52 5.25 -4.97
C PHE A 329 -3.05 5.02 -4.67
N HIS A 330 -2.13 5.48 -5.52
CA HIS A 330 -0.70 5.35 -5.32
C HIS A 330 0.10 6.22 -6.31
N VAL A 331 0.62 7.35 -5.83
CA VAL A 331 1.35 8.34 -6.67
C VAL A 331 2.64 7.79 -7.29
N TYR A 332 3.36 6.91 -6.59
CA TYR A 332 4.61 6.33 -7.09
C TYR A 332 4.35 5.39 -8.27
N SER A 333 3.34 4.52 -8.18
CA SER A 333 2.95 3.65 -9.30
C SER A 333 2.43 4.44 -10.49
N PHE A 334 1.73 5.56 -10.26
CA PHE A 334 1.37 6.49 -11.32
C PHE A 334 2.62 7.04 -12.03
N GLY A 335 3.59 7.54 -11.27
CA GLY A 335 4.84 8.06 -11.83
C GLY A 335 5.60 7.02 -12.66
N VAL A 336 5.66 5.77 -12.19
CA VAL A 336 6.26 4.66 -12.94
C VAL A 336 5.46 4.35 -14.22
N ALA A 337 4.14 4.25 -14.15
CA ALA A 337 3.29 3.97 -15.30
C ALA A 337 3.38 5.06 -16.37
N LEU A 338 3.29 6.33 -15.97
CA LEU A 338 3.41 7.48 -16.86
C LEU A 338 4.81 7.54 -17.47
N GLY A 339 5.86 7.44 -16.66
CA GLY A 339 7.25 7.46 -17.14
C GLY A 339 7.53 6.35 -18.14
N LEU A 340 7.12 5.10 -17.86
CA LEU A 340 7.22 3.99 -18.81
C LEU A 340 6.50 4.29 -20.13
N GLY A 341 5.24 4.74 -20.05
CA GLY A 341 4.45 5.03 -21.25
C GLY A 341 5.02 6.16 -22.11
N LEU A 342 5.51 7.24 -21.48
CA LEU A 342 6.16 8.35 -22.19
C LEU A 342 7.46 7.91 -22.86
N ILE A 343 8.27 7.10 -22.18
CA ILE A 343 9.52 6.60 -22.77
C ILE A 343 9.23 5.64 -23.92
N TRP A 344 8.21 4.77 -23.80
CA TRP A 344 7.78 3.95 -24.92
C TRP A 344 7.26 4.79 -26.09
N ALA A 345 6.58 5.90 -25.82
CA ALA A 345 6.15 6.84 -26.86
C ALA A 345 7.33 7.50 -27.60
N VAL A 346 8.44 7.76 -26.92
CA VAL A 346 9.67 8.26 -27.54
C VAL A 346 10.35 7.19 -28.38
N LEU A 347 10.41 5.95 -27.87
CA LEU A 347 11.02 4.81 -28.56
C LEU A 347 10.20 4.35 -29.78
N ASP A 348 8.89 4.52 -29.73
CA ASP A 348 7.92 4.11 -30.74
C ASP A 348 6.94 5.27 -30.96
N ARG A 349 7.33 6.20 -31.86
CA ARG A 349 6.70 7.51 -32.13
C ARG A 349 5.32 7.46 -32.81
N ARG A 350 4.50 6.48 -32.48
CA ARG A 350 3.13 6.38 -32.98
C ARG A 350 2.21 7.36 -32.24
N TRP A 351 1.32 8.01 -32.96
CA TRP A 351 0.41 9.00 -32.38
C TRP A 351 -0.55 8.39 -31.34
N GLN A 352 -0.82 7.06 -31.41
CA GLN A 352 -1.70 6.39 -30.45
C GLN A 352 -1.20 6.51 -29.01
N TRP A 353 0.08 6.77 -28.76
CA TRP A 353 0.58 7.08 -27.43
C TRP A 353 -0.01 8.38 -26.84
N MET A 354 -0.46 9.32 -27.67
CA MET A 354 -1.22 10.47 -27.20
C MET A 354 -2.54 10.05 -26.57
N LEU A 355 -3.15 8.95 -27.03
CA LEU A 355 -4.36 8.40 -26.41
C LEU A 355 -4.08 7.78 -25.03
N PHE A 356 -2.82 7.46 -24.71
CA PHE A 356 -2.40 7.12 -23.35
C PHE A 356 -2.07 8.38 -22.54
N ALA A 357 -1.18 9.22 -23.07
CA ALA A 357 -0.61 10.35 -22.35
C ALA A 357 -1.65 11.44 -22.02
N ILE A 358 -2.57 11.76 -22.93
CA ILE A 358 -3.57 12.81 -22.71
C ILE A 358 -4.51 12.43 -21.56
N PRO A 359 -5.19 11.26 -21.56
CA PRO A 359 -6.01 10.88 -20.42
C PRO A 359 -5.20 10.71 -19.13
N ALA A 360 -3.98 10.14 -19.22
CA ALA A 360 -3.13 9.97 -18.03
C ALA A 360 -2.87 11.32 -17.36
N LEU A 361 -2.47 12.34 -18.11
CA LEU A 361 -2.21 13.68 -17.58
C LEU A 361 -3.49 14.42 -17.18
N ALA A 362 -4.54 14.33 -17.99
CA ALA A 362 -5.79 15.07 -17.76
C ALA A 362 -6.50 14.63 -16.47
N PHE A 363 -6.54 13.32 -16.21
CA PHE A 363 -7.14 12.80 -14.97
C PHE A 363 -6.18 12.90 -13.78
N SER A 364 -4.86 12.83 -14.00
CA SER A 364 -3.92 12.88 -12.89
C SER A 364 -3.74 14.29 -12.35
N LEU A 365 -3.77 15.33 -13.19
CA LEU A 365 -3.33 16.67 -12.80
C LEU A 365 -4.05 17.21 -11.55
N PRO A 366 -5.39 17.14 -11.42
CA PRO A 366 -6.06 17.63 -10.22
C PRO A 366 -5.68 16.85 -8.96
N ALA A 367 -5.70 15.51 -9.03
CA ALA A 367 -5.38 14.66 -7.90
C ALA A 367 -3.90 14.75 -7.49
N ALA A 368 -2.99 14.80 -8.47
CA ALA A 368 -1.56 14.89 -8.24
C ALA A 368 -1.20 16.21 -7.56
N LEU A 369 -1.79 17.34 -7.97
CA LEU A 369 -1.57 18.65 -7.33
C LEU A 369 -2.17 18.72 -5.92
N TRP A 370 -3.27 18.02 -5.67
CA TRP A 370 -3.90 17.96 -4.35
C TRP A 370 -3.09 17.13 -3.35
N ILE A 371 -2.59 15.98 -3.80
CA ILE A 371 -1.85 14.99 -2.98
C ILE A 371 -0.36 15.33 -2.89
N GLU A 372 0.14 16.22 -3.74
CA GLU A 372 1.54 16.65 -3.74
C GLU A 372 1.98 17.05 -2.32
N PRO A 373 3.09 16.50 -1.82
CA PRO A 373 3.60 16.89 -0.51
C PRO A 373 3.79 18.40 -0.39
N LEU A 374 3.59 18.95 0.81
CA LEU A 374 3.73 20.38 1.08
C LEU A 374 5.17 20.90 0.87
N ASN A 375 6.16 20.00 0.77
CA ASN A 375 7.51 20.32 0.35
C ASN A 375 7.99 19.32 -0.73
N THR A 376 8.39 19.84 -1.89
CA THR A 376 8.76 19.08 -3.09
C THR A 376 10.20 19.32 -3.54
N GLU A 377 11.05 19.85 -2.65
CA GLU A 377 12.45 20.10 -2.97
C GLU A 377 13.18 18.82 -3.41
N LEU A 378 13.69 18.86 -4.64
CA LEU A 378 14.62 17.85 -5.14
C LEU A 378 16.01 18.21 -4.64
N VAL A 379 16.55 17.38 -3.76
CA VAL A 379 17.88 17.60 -3.19
C VAL A 379 18.86 16.59 -3.77
N TRP A 380 19.97 17.08 -4.32
CA TRP A 380 21.07 16.26 -4.83
C TRP A 380 21.86 15.68 -3.65
N GLU A 381 21.45 14.50 -3.21
CA GLU A 381 22.00 13.83 -2.04
C GLU A 381 22.02 12.31 -2.29
N LYS A 382 23.16 11.67 -2.06
CA LYS A 382 23.30 10.23 -2.27
C LYS A 382 22.53 9.45 -1.22
N TRP A 383 21.80 8.39 -1.59
CA TRP A 383 21.05 7.59 -0.63
C TRP A 383 21.92 6.78 0.33
N VAL A 384 22.74 5.89 -0.21
CA VAL A 384 23.42 4.84 0.57
C VAL A 384 24.38 5.41 1.62
N ASP A 385 25.31 6.27 1.20
CA ASP A 385 26.36 6.85 2.05
C ASP A 385 26.09 8.32 2.42
N GLY A 386 24.87 8.82 2.17
CA GLY A 386 24.51 10.20 2.47
C GLY A 386 24.04 10.41 3.91
N PRO A 387 24.07 11.67 4.39
CA PRO A 387 23.71 11.98 5.77
C PRO A 387 22.23 11.77 6.09
N TRP A 388 21.37 11.70 5.08
CA TRP A 388 19.95 11.44 5.29
C TRP A 388 19.58 9.97 5.62
N MET A 389 20.21 8.96 4.99
CA MET A 389 19.91 7.53 5.28
C MET A 389 20.81 7.00 6.38
N GLN A 390 20.52 7.40 7.63
CA GLN A 390 21.32 7.03 8.80
C GLN A 390 20.45 6.45 9.93
N PRO A 391 19.68 5.37 9.69
CA PRO A 391 18.90 4.77 10.76
C PRO A 391 19.81 4.21 11.85
N PRO A 392 19.39 4.19 13.13
CA PRO A 392 20.20 3.65 14.22
C PRO A 392 20.69 2.23 13.92
N GLY A 393 21.99 2.02 14.10
CA GLY A 393 22.66 0.74 13.84
C GLY A 393 23.17 0.55 12.41
N TYR A 394 22.85 1.43 11.46
CA TYR A 394 23.44 1.40 10.11
C TYR A 394 24.85 2.00 10.11
N SER A 395 25.78 1.33 9.41
CA SER A 395 27.18 1.78 9.25
C SER A 395 27.45 2.21 7.80
N PRO A 396 27.17 3.45 7.41
CA PRO A 396 27.34 3.94 6.03
C PRO A 396 28.79 3.82 5.52
N GLU A 397 29.77 3.97 6.42
CA GLU A 397 31.19 3.87 6.09
C GLU A 397 31.62 2.47 5.61
N GLN A 398 30.81 1.45 5.90
CA GLN A 398 31.06 0.07 5.47
C GLN A 398 30.50 -0.23 4.07
N ASP A 399 29.75 0.70 3.47
CA ASP A 399 29.10 0.49 2.18
C ASP A 399 29.46 1.54 1.14
N SER A 400 30.07 1.06 0.06
CA SER A 400 29.92 1.73 -1.22
C SER A 400 28.53 1.48 -1.79
N GLN A 401 28.09 2.31 -2.72
CA GLN A 401 26.88 2.10 -3.52
C GLN A 401 26.76 0.65 -4.06
N LEU A 402 27.86 0.09 -4.57
CA LEU A 402 27.88 -1.25 -5.13
C LEU A 402 27.76 -2.32 -4.04
N THR A 403 28.50 -2.16 -2.93
CA THR A 403 28.47 -3.09 -1.80
C THR A 403 27.08 -3.14 -1.18
N PHE A 404 26.45 -1.98 -1.01
CA PHE A 404 25.08 -1.86 -0.51
C PHE A 404 24.10 -2.64 -1.37
N TRP A 405 24.07 -2.38 -2.68
CA TRP A 405 23.12 -3.07 -3.58
C TRP A 405 23.44 -4.56 -3.74
N TRP A 406 24.71 -4.95 -3.67
CA TRP A 406 25.07 -6.36 -3.58
C TRP A 406 24.51 -7.02 -2.32
N ARG A 407 24.60 -6.36 -1.17
CA ARG A 407 24.05 -6.88 0.08
C ARG A 407 22.51 -6.90 0.09
N ASN A 408 21.89 -5.86 -0.46
CA ASN A 408 20.44 -5.64 -0.38
C ASN A 408 19.63 -6.27 -1.51
N ALA A 409 20.23 -6.48 -2.68
CA ALA A 409 19.57 -7.11 -3.83
C ALA A 409 20.26 -8.41 -4.28
N GLY A 410 21.44 -8.75 -3.72
CA GLY A 410 22.17 -9.94 -4.11
C GLY A 410 22.42 -10.00 -5.62
N VAL A 411 22.12 -11.15 -6.21
CA VAL A 411 22.23 -11.38 -7.65
C VAL A 411 21.06 -10.80 -8.47
N PHE A 412 20.05 -10.19 -7.84
CA PHE A 412 18.82 -9.75 -8.51
C PHE A 412 19.09 -8.76 -9.65
N LEU A 413 19.85 -7.69 -9.36
CA LEU A 413 20.18 -6.67 -10.36
C LEU A 413 21.03 -7.24 -11.50
N ALA A 414 21.96 -8.15 -11.19
CA ALA A 414 22.76 -8.83 -12.20
C ALA A 414 21.90 -9.73 -13.11
N LEU A 415 20.91 -10.43 -12.56
CA LEU A 415 19.96 -11.24 -13.34
C LEU A 415 18.99 -10.38 -14.15
N MET A 416 18.57 -9.24 -13.62
CA MET A 416 17.79 -8.25 -14.36
C MET A 416 18.56 -7.74 -15.59
N LEU A 417 19.86 -7.44 -15.42
CA LEU A 417 20.74 -7.08 -16.52
C LEU A 417 20.94 -8.24 -17.49
N ALA A 418 21.14 -9.47 -16.98
CA ALA A 418 21.25 -10.67 -17.81
C ALA A 418 19.99 -10.92 -18.65
N ALA A 419 18.80 -10.59 -18.16
CA ALA A 419 17.57 -10.68 -18.94
C ALA A 419 17.64 -9.81 -20.19
N GLN A 420 18.24 -8.63 -20.07
CA GLN A 420 18.34 -7.65 -21.15
C GLN A 420 19.51 -7.94 -22.11
N LEU A 421 20.62 -8.50 -21.60
CA LEU A 421 21.80 -8.80 -22.41
C LEU A 421 21.75 -10.19 -23.08
N TRP A 422 21.10 -11.16 -22.46
CA TRP A 422 21.05 -12.52 -22.99
C TRP A 422 20.06 -12.63 -24.16
N LYS A 423 20.64 -12.59 -25.37
CA LYS A 423 19.90 -12.64 -26.63
C LYS A 423 18.85 -13.75 -26.65
N GLY A 424 17.59 -13.38 -26.87
CA GLY A 424 16.44 -14.29 -26.96
C GLY A 424 15.67 -14.49 -25.65
N THR A 425 16.10 -13.90 -24.53
CA THR A 425 15.37 -14.03 -23.25
C THR A 425 14.12 -13.16 -23.27
N LEU A 426 14.26 -11.94 -23.81
CA LEU A 426 13.18 -10.97 -23.98
C LEU A 426 12.88 -10.75 -25.46
N PRO A 427 11.59 -10.68 -25.85
CA PRO A 427 11.20 -10.07 -27.12
C PRO A 427 11.70 -8.63 -27.21
N LYS A 428 12.08 -8.16 -28.41
CA LYS A 428 12.65 -6.80 -28.64
C LYS A 428 11.85 -5.68 -27.96
N VAL A 429 10.53 -5.73 -28.02
CA VAL A 429 9.66 -4.71 -27.40
C VAL A 429 9.74 -4.75 -25.86
N LEU A 430 9.82 -5.94 -25.24
CA LEU A 430 10.01 -6.01 -23.77
C LEU A 430 11.43 -5.62 -23.36
N LEU A 431 12.43 -5.94 -24.18
CA LEU A 431 13.81 -5.52 -23.95
C LEU A 431 13.89 -3.99 -23.90
N LEU A 432 13.49 -3.32 -24.99
CA LEU A 432 13.53 -1.85 -25.07
C LEU A 432 12.62 -1.21 -24.03
N GLY A 433 11.46 -1.81 -23.80
CA GLY A 433 10.49 -1.30 -22.86
C GLY A 433 10.85 -1.45 -21.38
N SER A 434 11.80 -2.33 -21.04
CA SER A 434 12.24 -2.55 -19.66
C SER A 434 13.55 -1.84 -19.30
N ILE A 435 14.33 -1.38 -20.27
CA ILE A 435 15.54 -0.56 -20.02
C ILE A 435 15.25 0.63 -19.09
N PRO A 436 14.14 1.38 -19.27
CA PRO A 436 13.86 2.52 -18.41
C PRO A 436 13.65 2.17 -16.94
N VAL A 437 13.38 0.89 -16.60
CA VAL A 437 13.18 0.46 -15.21
C VAL A 437 14.39 0.81 -14.34
N TRP A 438 15.60 0.82 -14.91
CA TRP A 438 16.82 1.22 -14.21
C TRP A 438 16.82 2.68 -13.74
N LEU A 439 16.02 3.57 -14.33
CA LEU A 439 15.96 4.97 -13.90
C LEU A 439 15.41 5.09 -12.48
N TRP A 440 14.43 4.26 -12.09
CA TRP A 440 13.90 4.23 -10.72
C TRP A 440 14.84 3.55 -9.72
N LEU A 441 15.92 2.92 -10.19
CA LEU A 441 17.05 2.55 -9.33
C LEU A 441 18.07 3.68 -9.27
N ILE A 442 18.49 4.22 -10.41
CA ILE A 442 19.61 5.15 -10.49
C ILE A 442 19.25 6.50 -9.87
N VAL A 443 18.14 7.12 -10.28
CA VAL A 443 17.80 8.49 -9.87
C VAL A 443 17.62 8.62 -8.35
N PRO A 444 16.84 7.77 -7.67
CA PRO A 444 16.64 7.91 -6.22
C PRO A 444 17.87 7.52 -5.39
N ASN A 445 18.93 6.98 -6.00
CA ASN A 445 20.21 6.82 -5.30
C ASN A 445 21.03 8.12 -5.25
N TYR A 446 20.70 9.13 -6.06
CA TYR A 446 21.42 10.41 -6.13
C TYR A 446 20.54 11.64 -5.89
N VAL A 447 19.22 11.44 -5.86
CA VAL A 447 18.24 12.48 -5.66
C VAL A 447 17.34 12.07 -4.52
N ARG A 448 17.34 12.86 -3.46
CA ARG A 448 16.33 12.79 -2.40
C ARG A 448 15.07 13.45 -2.92
N VAL A 449 14.01 12.66 -3.04
CA VAL A 449 12.67 13.16 -3.37
C VAL A 449 11.99 13.45 -2.04
N ALA A 450 11.92 14.74 -1.66
CA ALA A 450 11.26 15.19 -0.43
C ALA A 450 9.78 14.72 -0.35
N PRO A 451 9.22 14.47 0.85
CA PRO A 451 9.65 14.96 2.17
C PRO A 451 10.61 14.07 2.98
N SER A 452 11.04 14.64 4.10
CA SER A 452 12.08 14.36 5.11
C SER A 452 12.52 12.94 5.49
N HIS A 453 11.78 11.85 5.23
CA HIS A 453 12.20 10.52 5.73
C HIS A 453 13.12 9.81 4.76
N PRO A 454 14.22 9.22 5.24
CA PRO A 454 15.08 8.43 4.37
C PRO A 454 14.52 7.16 3.75
N TRP A 455 13.38 6.68 4.26
CA TRP A 455 12.69 5.52 3.70
C TRP A 455 11.86 5.89 2.47
N ASN A 456 11.60 7.16 2.20
CA ASN A 456 10.71 7.59 1.13
C ASN A 456 11.24 7.25 -0.28
N ASN A 457 12.56 7.14 -0.48
CA ASN A 457 13.08 6.69 -1.77
C ASN A 457 12.89 5.19 -2.03
N THR A 458 12.60 4.39 -1.00
CA THR A 458 12.28 2.97 -1.18
C THR A 458 11.04 2.77 -2.05
N HIS A 459 10.09 3.71 -2.03
CA HIS A 459 8.91 3.69 -2.91
C HIS A 459 9.27 3.71 -4.41
N TRP A 460 10.47 4.16 -4.77
CA TRP A 460 10.98 4.09 -6.15
C TRP A 460 11.78 2.83 -6.44
N PHE A 461 12.46 2.24 -5.44
CA PHE A 461 13.21 1.00 -5.61
C PHE A 461 12.32 -0.23 -5.70
N VAL A 462 11.22 -0.28 -4.97
CA VAL A 462 10.35 -1.47 -4.94
C VAL A 462 9.64 -1.73 -6.28
N PRO A 463 9.23 -0.72 -7.08
CA PRO A 463 8.83 -0.93 -8.47
C PRO A 463 9.90 -1.60 -9.35
N VAL A 464 11.19 -1.36 -9.08
CA VAL A 464 12.30 -2.06 -9.76
C VAL A 464 12.30 -3.54 -9.39
N ILE A 465 12.05 -3.88 -8.13
CA ILE A 465 11.91 -5.27 -7.66
C ILE A 465 10.66 -5.92 -8.29
N LEU A 466 9.52 -5.21 -8.34
CA LEU A 466 8.28 -5.69 -8.93
C LEU A 466 8.44 -6.01 -10.41
N LEU A 467 8.83 -5.03 -11.22
CA LEU A 467 8.97 -5.22 -12.67
C LEU A 467 10.20 -6.07 -13.01
N GLY A 468 11.26 -5.96 -12.21
CA GLY A 468 12.47 -6.76 -12.33
C GLY A 468 12.23 -8.23 -12.05
N SER A 469 11.32 -8.60 -11.12
CA SER A 469 11.00 -10.00 -10.81
C SER A 469 10.51 -10.76 -12.05
N LEU A 470 9.78 -10.09 -12.95
CA LEU A 470 9.34 -10.65 -14.23
C LEU A 470 10.51 -10.93 -15.18
N LEU A 471 11.51 -10.03 -15.20
CA LEU A 471 12.72 -10.17 -16.01
C LEU A 471 13.64 -11.27 -15.47
N VAL A 472 13.85 -11.27 -14.15
CA VAL A 472 14.64 -12.28 -13.43
C VAL A 472 14.00 -13.66 -13.60
N ALA A 473 12.67 -13.76 -13.47
CA ALA A 473 11.94 -15.00 -13.72
C ALA A 473 12.15 -15.52 -15.15
N ALA A 474 12.17 -14.65 -16.16
CA ALA A 474 12.47 -15.06 -17.54
C ALA A 474 13.86 -15.67 -17.70
N VAL A 475 14.87 -15.14 -16.99
CA VAL A 475 16.23 -15.71 -16.97
C VAL A 475 16.26 -17.06 -16.27
N LEU A 476 15.68 -17.17 -15.07
CA LEU A 476 15.65 -18.42 -14.30
C LEU A 476 14.94 -19.54 -15.07
N VAL A 477 13.78 -19.24 -15.67
CA VAL A 477 13.03 -20.18 -16.50
C VAL A 477 13.85 -20.58 -17.72
N ARG A 478 14.54 -19.64 -18.37
CA ARG A 478 15.41 -19.96 -19.51
C ARG A 478 16.60 -20.84 -19.12
N LEU A 479 17.24 -20.58 -17.99
CA LEU A 479 18.34 -21.40 -17.46
C LEU A 479 17.89 -22.85 -17.26
N ALA A 480 16.70 -23.06 -16.71
CA ALA A 480 16.14 -24.39 -16.52
C ALA A 480 15.94 -25.18 -17.83
N PHE A 481 15.84 -24.51 -18.98
CA PHE A 481 15.74 -25.17 -20.30
C PHE A 481 17.08 -25.58 -20.92
N ILE A 482 18.23 -25.25 -20.31
CA ILE A 482 19.55 -25.62 -20.83
C ILE A 482 19.93 -27.08 -20.52
N GLY A 483 19.31 -27.67 -19.50
CA GLY A 483 19.60 -29.01 -19.00
C GLY A 483 19.78 -29.01 -17.48
N TRP A 484 20.17 -30.16 -16.92
CA TRP A 484 20.30 -30.32 -15.45
C TRP A 484 21.25 -29.31 -14.77
N PRO A 485 22.39 -28.87 -15.36
CA PRO A 485 23.22 -27.85 -14.72
C PRO A 485 22.53 -26.49 -14.68
N GLY A 486 21.75 -26.18 -15.73
CA GLY A 486 20.95 -24.96 -15.80
C GLY A 486 19.79 -24.97 -14.80
N VAL A 487 19.16 -26.13 -14.56
CA VAL A 487 18.17 -26.31 -13.49
C VAL A 487 18.80 -26.09 -12.12
N ALA A 488 19.96 -26.72 -11.85
CA ALA A 488 20.67 -26.54 -10.58
C ALA A 488 21.04 -25.07 -10.34
N ALA A 489 21.59 -24.39 -11.36
CA ALA A 489 21.91 -22.97 -11.28
C ALA A 489 20.64 -22.11 -11.05
N ALA A 490 19.54 -22.39 -11.75
CA ALA A 490 18.29 -21.68 -11.57
C ALA A 490 17.72 -21.86 -10.16
N VAL A 491 17.81 -23.07 -9.58
CA VAL A 491 17.37 -23.35 -8.21
C VAL A 491 18.24 -22.62 -7.19
N LEU A 492 19.56 -22.67 -7.33
CA LEU A 492 20.48 -21.96 -6.41
C LEU A 492 20.26 -20.45 -6.45
N LEU A 493 20.13 -19.87 -7.65
CA LEU A 493 19.84 -18.44 -7.82
C LEU A 493 18.46 -18.10 -7.27
N PHE A 494 17.44 -18.94 -7.49
CA PHE A 494 16.12 -18.74 -6.92
C PHE A 494 16.17 -18.72 -5.39
N LEU A 495 16.81 -19.71 -4.76
CA LEU A 495 16.98 -19.75 -3.30
C LEU A 495 17.73 -18.52 -2.78
N ALA A 496 18.80 -18.09 -3.45
CA ALA A 496 19.57 -16.91 -3.06
C ALA A 496 18.76 -15.60 -3.12
N LEU A 497 17.71 -15.56 -3.96
CA LEU A 497 16.81 -14.41 -4.10
C LEU A 497 15.61 -14.46 -3.14
N THR A 498 15.22 -15.66 -2.67
CA THR A 498 13.96 -15.84 -1.93
C THR A 498 14.13 -16.23 -0.48
N PHE A 499 15.30 -16.71 -0.06
CA PHE A 499 15.43 -17.35 1.25
C PHE A 499 15.30 -16.34 2.41
N ALA A 500 15.93 -15.18 2.31
CA ALA A 500 15.80 -14.14 3.34
C ALA A 500 14.35 -13.63 3.49
N GLY A 501 13.67 -13.34 2.39
CA GLY A 501 12.27 -12.92 2.45
C GLY A 501 11.32 -14.04 2.89
N ALA A 502 11.63 -15.30 2.61
CA ALA A 502 10.86 -16.43 3.13
C ALA A 502 10.96 -16.55 4.66
N LEU A 503 12.14 -16.28 5.26
CA LEU A 503 12.31 -16.24 6.72
C LEU A 503 11.49 -15.11 7.35
N ASP A 504 11.46 -13.93 6.73
CA ASP A 504 10.68 -12.79 7.25
C ASP A 504 9.17 -13.01 7.12
N VAL A 505 8.72 -13.59 6.00
CA VAL A 505 7.31 -14.01 5.86
C VAL A 505 6.97 -15.10 6.87
N TRP A 506 7.87 -16.05 7.13
CA TRP A 506 7.69 -17.09 8.15
C TRP A 506 7.51 -16.47 9.54
N LYS A 507 8.38 -15.55 9.94
CA LYS A 507 8.28 -14.81 11.20
C LYS A 507 6.98 -14.00 11.29
N ALA A 508 6.54 -13.39 10.21
CA ALA A 508 5.29 -12.62 10.19
C ALA A 508 4.03 -13.49 10.32
N VAL A 509 4.08 -14.77 9.93
CA VAL A 509 2.95 -15.71 10.09
C VAL A 509 3.01 -16.52 11.37
N ASP A 510 4.11 -16.54 12.10
CA ASP A 510 4.22 -17.34 13.33
C ASP A 510 4.17 -16.44 14.58
N PRO A 511 3.05 -16.38 15.32
CA PRO A 511 2.92 -15.54 16.51
C PRO A 511 3.84 -15.95 17.66
N GLU A 512 4.34 -17.19 17.70
CA GLU A 512 5.27 -17.63 18.74
C GLU A 512 6.68 -17.10 18.47
N VAL A 513 7.04 -16.94 17.18
CA VAL A 513 8.32 -16.38 16.72
C VAL A 513 8.30 -14.86 16.66
N ASN A 514 7.11 -14.28 16.48
CA ASN A 514 6.96 -12.85 16.34
C ASN A 514 7.06 -12.16 17.71
N VAL A 515 7.83 -11.07 17.83
CA VAL A 515 8.00 -10.31 19.09
C VAL A 515 6.71 -9.52 19.47
N TRP A 516 5.66 -9.67 18.67
CA TRP A 516 4.35 -9.02 18.79
C TRP A 516 3.37 -10.02 19.44
N PRO A 517 2.42 -9.58 20.27
CA PRO A 517 1.69 -8.32 20.11
C PRO A 517 2.07 -7.18 21.06
N HIS A 518 1.96 -5.93 20.61
CA HIS A 518 2.11 -4.72 21.45
C HIS A 518 0.79 -3.93 21.56
N PRO A 519 0.51 -3.26 22.70
CA PRO A 519 -0.68 -2.43 22.85
C PRO A 519 -0.75 -1.28 21.83
N ILE A 520 -1.94 -1.06 21.27
CA ILE A 520 -2.28 0.13 20.50
C ILE A 520 -3.17 1.04 21.36
N ALA A 521 -4.30 0.52 21.83
CA ALA A 521 -5.27 1.27 22.61
C ALA A 521 -5.78 0.40 23.76
N SER A 522 -5.82 0.94 24.99
CA SER A 522 -6.50 0.27 26.11
C SER A 522 -8.01 0.32 25.92
N GLY A 523 -8.76 -0.52 26.66
CA GLY A 523 -10.23 -0.48 26.64
C GLY A 523 -10.81 0.91 26.95
N ASP A 524 -10.25 1.61 27.93
CA ASP A 524 -10.65 3.01 28.23
C ASP A 524 -10.33 3.97 27.08
N GLY A 525 -9.22 3.75 26.37
CA GLY A 525 -8.85 4.56 25.23
C GLY A 525 -9.76 4.32 24.02
N VAL A 526 -10.15 3.06 23.79
CA VAL A 526 -11.16 2.71 22.78
C VAL A 526 -12.48 3.39 23.11
N ALA A 527 -12.94 3.31 24.37
CA ALA A 527 -14.16 3.97 24.82
C ALA A 527 -14.11 5.49 24.63
N ALA A 528 -12.97 6.13 24.93
CA ALA A 528 -12.78 7.57 24.69
C ALA A 528 -12.86 7.94 23.20
N GLY A 529 -12.27 7.12 22.31
CA GLY A 529 -12.36 7.34 20.87
C GLY A 529 -13.75 7.11 20.29
N GLU A 530 -14.46 6.09 20.76
CA GLU A 530 -15.86 5.85 20.38
C GLU A 530 -16.79 6.92 20.91
N TRP A 531 -16.59 7.40 22.14
CA TRP A 531 -17.33 8.55 22.67
C TRP A 531 -17.09 9.80 21.83
N ALA A 532 -15.83 10.10 21.47
CA ALA A 532 -15.53 11.23 20.60
C ALA A 532 -16.20 11.10 19.22
N ARG A 533 -16.28 9.89 18.67
CA ARG A 533 -16.99 9.60 17.41
C ARG A 533 -18.48 9.90 17.51
N ASP A 534 -19.12 9.45 18.59
CA ASP A 534 -20.58 9.38 18.71
C ASP A 534 -21.19 10.64 19.32
N GLU A 535 -20.44 11.36 20.18
CA GLU A 535 -20.98 12.44 21.03
C GLU A 535 -20.40 13.83 20.70
N THR A 536 -19.50 13.96 19.72
CA THR A 536 -18.92 15.26 19.32
C THR A 536 -19.21 15.62 17.85
N PRO A 537 -19.34 16.91 17.51
CA PRO A 537 -19.46 17.37 16.13
C PRO A 537 -18.34 16.85 15.21
N PRO A 538 -18.62 16.50 13.95
CA PRO A 538 -17.62 15.96 13.00
C PRO A 538 -16.38 16.85 12.78
N ASP A 539 -16.57 18.15 12.85
CA ASP A 539 -15.58 19.21 12.63
C ASP A 539 -14.82 19.63 13.91
N SER A 540 -15.07 18.96 15.05
CA SER A 540 -14.41 19.31 16.32
C SER A 540 -12.89 19.13 16.27
N VAL A 541 -12.17 20.08 16.86
CA VAL A 541 -10.71 20.06 16.99
C VAL A 541 -10.30 19.59 18.38
N PHE A 542 -9.50 18.52 18.43
CA PHE A 542 -8.99 17.94 19.66
C PHE A 542 -7.54 18.34 19.93
N LEU A 543 -7.29 18.76 21.17
CA LEU A 543 -5.94 18.85 21.74
C LEU A 543 -5.56 17.51 22.38
N ILE A 544 -4.51 16.90 21.85
CA ILE A 544 -4.01 15.58 22.25
C ILE A 544 -2.48 15.62 22.44
N GLY A 545 -1.94 14.54 22.99
CA GLY A 545 -0.50 14.28 23.05
C GLY A 545 0.03 13.61 21.78
N PHE A 546 1.35 13.42 21.75
CA PHE A 546 2.09 13.32 20.48
C PHE A 546 2.41 11.90 20.00
N GLU A 547 1.73 10.88 20.50
CA GLU A 547 1.99 9.48 20.11
C GLU A 547 1.14 9.03 18.94
N HIS A 548 1.70 8.16 18.11
CA HIS A 548 1.05 7.64 16.90
C HIS A 548 -0.10 6.67 17.19
N THR A 549 -0.15 6.09 18.38
CA THR A 549 -1.20 5.16 18.81
C THR A 549 -2.37 5.85 19.52
N HIS A 550 -2.56 7.17 19.35
CA HIS A 550 -3.61 7.90 20.04
C HIS A 550 -5.01 7.45 19.59
N PRO A 551 -5.87 6.91 20.49
CA PRO A 551 -7.10 6.23 20.09
C PRO A 551 -8.21 7.19 19.63
N VAL A 552 -8.22 8.43 20.13
CA VAL A 552 -9.26 9.41 19.76
C VAL A 552 -9.29 9.71 18.26
N PRO A 553 -8.26 10.30 17.63
CA PRO A 553 -8.29 10.58 16.20
C PRO A 553 -8.38 9.30 15.37
N ALA A 554 -7.78 8.20 15.83
CA ALA A 554 -7.83 6.92 15.16
C ALA A 554 -9.27 6.38 15.02
N LEU A 555 -10.11 6.50 16.06
CA LEU A 555 -11.45 5.92 16.06
C LEU A 555 -12.58 6.92 15.74
N SER A 556 -12.37 8.21 16.01
CA SER A 556 -13.35 9.25 15.75
C SER A 556 -13.12 9.98 14.42
N GLY A 557 -11.89 9.98 13.92
CA GLY A 557 -11.51 10.74 12.73
C GLY A 557 -11.53 12.25 12.92
N ARG A 558 -11.68 12.74 14.16
CA ARG A 558 -11.71 14.18 14.49
C ARG A 558 -10.36 14.81 14.23
N GLN A 559 -10.38 16.10 13.88
CA GLN A 559 -9.17 16.86 13.64
C GLN A 559 -8.39 17.03 14.94
N THR A 560 -7.07 17.10 14.84
CA THR A 560 -6.20 17.41 15.98
C THR A 560 -5.34 18.62 15.68
N VAL A 561 -5.00 19.38 16.73
CA VAL A 561 -4.05 20.50 16.61
C VAL A 561 -2.77 20.02 15.92
N VAL A 562 -2.20 18.93 16.44
CA VAL A 562 -1.03 18.25 15.88
C VAL A 562 -0.92 16.84 16.45
N GLY A 563 -0.75 15.85 15.58
CA GLY A 563 -0.51 14.45 15.92
C GLY A 563 0.98 14.07 15.99
N PHE A 564 1.28 12.82 15.62
CA PHE A 564 2.64 12.28 15.65
C PHE A 564 3.59 12.98 14.66
N ALA A 565 4.73 13.46 15.17
CA ALA A 565 5.70 14.23 14.40
C ALA A 565 6.19 13.51 13.14
N GLY A 566 6.47 12.20 13.22
CA GLY A 566 7.01 11.45 12.09
C GLY A 566 6.12 11.53 10.85
N TRP A 567 4.82 11.26 11.00
CA TRP A 567 3.88 11.30 9.88
C TRP A 567 3.68 12.70 9.32
N ILE A 568 3.54 13.69 10.20
CA ILE A 568 3.26 15.06 9.80
C ILE A 568 4.45 15.64 9.03
N ASN A 569 5.67 15.36 9.49
CA ASN A 569 6.91 15.68 8.80
C ASN A 569 7.01 14.99 7.43
N ASP A 570 6.68 13.70 7.37
CA ASP A 570 6.72 12.91 6.13
C ASP A 570 5.70 13.35 5.07
N LEU A 571 4.65 14.06 5.50
CA LEU A 571 3.66 14.71 4.64
C LEU A 571 4.05 16.14 4.24
N GLY A 572 5.18 16.64 4.75
CA GLY A 572 5.77 17.94 4.38
C GLY A 572 5.26 19.13 5.19
N VAL A 573 4.55 18.92 6.31
CA VAL A 573 4.11 20.02 7.19
C VAL A 573 5.32 20.52 7.99
N THR A 574 5.92 21.64 7.59
CA THR A 574 7.22 22.09 8.11
C THR A 574 7.16 22.79 9.47
N ASP A 575 6.01 23.33 9.86
CA ASP A 575 5.79 24.03 11.12
C ASP A 575 5.39 23.09 12.28
N TRP A 576 5.42 21.76 12.06
CA TRP A 576 5.10 20.76 13.08
C TRP A 576 5.84 20.94 14.42
N PRO A 577 7.13 21.36 14.48
CA PRO A 577 7.81 21.56 15.75
C PRO A 577 7.18 22.70 16.58
N VAL A 578 6.76 23.77 15.89
CA VAL A 578 6.09 24.92 16.51
C VAL A 578 4.72 24.51 17.02
N ARG A 579 3.96 23.74 16.23
CA ARG A 579 2.66 23.19 16.64
C ARG A 579 2.78 22.29 17.87
N HIS A 580 3.79 21.42 17.92
CA HIS A 580 4.09 20.59 19.11
C HIS A 580 4.38 21.44 20.34
N GLN A 581 5.17 22.51 20.18
CA GLN A 581 5.45 23.42 21.29
C GLN A 581 4.16 24.12 21.77
N GLN A 582 3.34 24.63 20.85
CA GLN A 582 2.08 25.30 21.16
C GLN A 582 1.06 24.33 21.81
N ALA A 583 0.99 23.09 21.34
CA ALA A 583 0.18 22.05 21.96
C ALA A 583 0.66 21.73 23.38
N ARG A 584 1.97 21.71 23.65
CA ARG A 584 2.50 21.60 25.03
C ARG A 584 2.12 22.80 25.89
N THR A 585 2.17 24.02 25.33
CA THR A 585 1.71 25.23 26.00
C THR A 585 0.27 25.07 26.48
N MET A 586 -0.63 24.70 25.56
CA MET A 586 -2.04 24.51 25.87
C MET A 586 -2.28 23.35 26.85
N LEU A 587 -1.69 22.17 26.61
CA LEU A 587 -1.86 21.00 27.49
C LEU A 587 -1.44 21.32 28.93
N GLY A 588 -0.33 22.04 29.12
CA GLY A 588 0.18 22.43 30.43
C GLY A 588 -0.56 23.59 31.10
N GLY A 589 -1.44 24.31 30.39
CA GLY A 589 -2.08 25.52 30.89
C GLY A 589 -1.09 26.66 31.13
N PHE A 590 -0.03 26.75 30.32
CA PHE A 590 1.01 27.78 30.46
C PHE A 590 0.55 29.14 29.88
N GLU A 591 1.36 30.18 30.07
CA GLU A 591 1.12 31.51 29.49
C GLU A 591 0.90 31.43 27.97
N GLY A 592 -0.14 32.12 27.47
CA GLY A 592 -0.55 32.07 26.06
C GLY A 592 -1.52 30.95 25.70
N THR A 593 -1.95 30.10 26.64
CA THR A 593 -2.92 29.02 26.38
C THR A 593 -4.22 29.53 25.77
N GLU A 594 -4.84 30.56 26.33
CA GLU A 594 -6.13 31.09 25.85
C GLU A 594 -6.06 31.60 24.40
N ASP A 595 -4.99 32.32 24.06
CA ASP A 595 -4.79 32.83 22.69
C ASP A 595 -4.61 31.67 21.70
N LEU A 596 -3.88 30.62 22.09
CA LEU A 596 -3.65 29.45 21.25
C LEU A 596 -4.92 28.59 21.09
N LEU A 597 -5.70 28.39 22.16
CA LEU A 597 -6.99 27.67 22.08
C LEU A 597 -7.93 28.34 21.08
N ASN A 598 -8.02 29.67 21.14
CA ASN A 598 -8.80 30.47 20.20
C ASN A 598 -8.23 30.42 18.77
N ALA A 599 -6.90 30.48 18.62
CA ALA A 599 -6.25 30.45 17.30
C ALA A 599 -6.43 29.10 16.58
N TYR A 600 -6.41 28.00 17.32
CA TYR A 600 -6.64 26.66 16.79
C TYR A 600 -8.11 26.22 16.78
N GLY A 601 -9.00 26.98 17.42
CA GLY A 601 -10.40 26.60 17.58
C GLY A 601 -10.55 25.27 18.34
N VAL A 602 -9.79 25.07 19.42
CA VAL A 602 -9.82 23.80 20.17
C VAL A 602 -11.15 23.65 20.91
N ASP A 603 -11.91 22.60 20.57
CA ASP A 603 -13.18 22.28 21.21
C ASP A 603 -13.02 21.34 22.40
N TYR A 604 -12.09 20.38 22.29
CA TYR A 604 -11.91 19.34 23.30
C TYR A 604 -10.45 19.09 23.65
N VAL A 605 -10.20 18.76 24.91
CA VAL A 605 -8.88 18.34 25.40
C VAL A 605 -8.95 16.96 26.01
N VAL A 606 -8.05 16.09 25.58
CA VAL A 606 -7.89 14.76 26.15
C VAL A 606 -6.95 14.83 27.36
N VAL A 607 -7.28 14.10 28.42
CA VAL A 607 -6.41 13.85 29.57
C VAL A 607 -6.30 12.34 29.73
N GLY A 608 -5.36 11.75 28.99
CA GLY A 608 -5.07 10.32 29.00
C GLY A 608 -3.59 10.01 29.32
N PRO A 609 -3.19 8.73 29.26
CA PRO A 609 -1.80 8.33 29.50
C PRO A 609 -0.78 9.01 28.56
N ILE A 610 -1.15 9.28 27.31
CA ILE A 610 -0.29 9.93 26.32
C ILE A 610 -0.10 11.42 26.70
N GLU A 611 -1.18 12.11 27.08
CA GLU A 611 -1.17 13.53 27.43
C GLU A 611 -0.43 13.76 28.76
N ARG A 612 -0.55 12.84 29.72
CA ARG A 612 0.25 12.85 30.95
C ARG A 612 1.74 12.78 30.68
N ARG A 613 2.19 11.94 29.73
CA ARG A 613 3.59 11.91 29.28
C ARG A 613 3.99 13.18 28.54
N ALA A 614 3.05 13.83 27.87
CA ALA A 614 3.27 15.11 27.19
C ALA A 614 3.33 16.31 28.16
N GLY A 615 2.90 16.15 29.42
CA GLY A 615 2.93 17.17 30.45
C GLY A 615 1.62 17.94 30.64
N VAL A 616 0.46 17.29 30.40
CA VAL A 616 -0.86 17.91 30.63
C VAL A 616 -1.07 18.29 32.10
N SER A 617 -1.67 19.47 32.34
CA SER A 617 -2.04 19.93 33.68
C SER A 617 -3.48 19.54 34.00
N GLU A 618 -3.66 18.46 34.78
CA GLU A 618 -5.00 17.98 35.15
C GLU A 618 -5.77 19.00 35.99
N GLU A 619 -5.08 19.73 36.88
CA GLU A 619 -5.69 20.77 37.72
C GLU A 619 -6.20 21.95 36.88
N PHE A 620 -5.43 22.36 35.88
CA PHE A 620 -5.85 23.41 34.95
C PHE A 620 -7.11 23.00 34.19
N TRP A 621 -7.12 21.81 33.58
CA TRP A 621 -8.28 21.35 32.81
C TRP A 621 -9.50 21.03 33.65
N ALA A 622 -9.31 20.52 34.87
CA ALA A 622 -10.41 20.31 35.82
C ALA A 622 -11.07 21.63 36.27
N SER A 623 -10.32 22.74 36.32
CA SER A 623 -10.84 24.06 36.71
C SER A 623 -11.38 24.88 35.53
N ARG A 624 -10.84 24.70 34.33
CA ARG A 624 -11.18 25.49 33.13
C ARG A 624 -12.21 24.82 32.22
N GLY A 625 -12.11 23.51 32.02
CA GLY A 625 -12.94 22.75 31.07
C GLY A 625 -14.20 22.16 31.70
N ALA A 626 -15.20 21.85 30.86
CA ALA A 626 -16.34 21.03 31.29
C ALA A 626 -16.03 19.55 31.06
N LEU A 627 -16.07 18.73 32.11
CA LEU A 627 -15.88 17.30 31.94
C LEU A 627 -17.02 16.71 31.08
N ALA A 628 -16.67 16.23 29.89
CA ALA A 628 -17.61 15.68 28.92
C ALA A 628 -17.58 14.14 28.89
N PHE A 629 -16.42 13.54 29.15
CA PHE A 629 -16.23 12.09 29.26
C PHE A 629 -15.23 11.74 30.36
N ALA A 630 -15.47 10.65 31.08
CA ALA A 630 -14.51 10.06 32.00
C ALA A 630 -14.67 8.55 32.08
N GLN A 631 -13.60 7.82 31.82
CA GLN A 631 -13.53 6.38 32.04
C GLN A 631 -12.10 5.94 32.33
N GLY A 632 -11.90 5.30 33.48
CA GLY A 632 -10.61 4.75 33.90
C GLY A 632 -9.49 5.78 33.82
N GLN A 633 -8.53 5.59 32.91
CA GLN A 633 -7.39 6.50 32.73
C GLN A 633 -7.64 7.70 31.81
N TYR A 634 -8.82 7.83 31.20
CA TYR A 634 -9.15 8.89 30.25
C TYR A 634 -10.21 9.83 30.79
N ALA A 635 -9.98 11.13 30.64
CA ALA A 635 -10.99 12.17 30.75
C ALA A 635 -10.93 13.06 29.51
N ILE A 636 -12.08 13.54 29.03
CA ILE A 636 -12.14 14.53 27.95
C ILE A 636 -12.91 15.74 28.47
N TYR A 637 -12.32 16.92 28.29
CA TYR A 637 -12.88 18.19 28.69
C TYR A 637 -13.27 19.00 27.47
N GLU A 638 -14.47 19.57 27.47
CA GLU A 638 -14.88 20.62 26.53
C GLU A 638 -14.26 21.95 26.96
N VAL A 639 -13.67 22.67 26.01
CA VAL A 639 -13.05 23.98 26.21
C VAL A 639 -14.13 25.06 26.29
N ARG A 640 -13.97 26.03 27.20
CA ARG A 640 -14.97 27.07 27.51
C ARG A 640 -14.49 28.49 27.26
#